data_AF-A0A2M7JM58-F1
#
_entry.id   AF-A0A2M7JM58-F1
#
_cell.length_a   1.000
_cell.length_b   1.000
_cell.length_c   1.000
_cell.angle_alpha   90.00
_cell.angle_beta   90.00
_cell.angle_gamma   90.00
#
_symmetry.space_group_name_H-M   'P 1'
#
loop_
_entity.id
_entity.type
_entity.pdbx_description
1 polymer ?
#
loop_
_entity_poly.entity_id
_entity_poly.type
_entity_poly.pdbx_seq_one_letter_code
_entity_poly.pdbx_strand_id
1 'polypeptide(L)'
;MHLFVMAGFIGLAVTGFSLAFSSRPWAQAIAWLAGGAGGLRSFHRFFAAITYGCVILHLGWLVYFKAVLKGRLTGPDSLFPRIKDLRDFIAHGAYIFGKGRTPQFDRFSYWEKFDYWAILIGMNTMGLTGLILLFPHFFTSLFPGYFVNLAQVLHLYEAIMAVALKFVVHIVTTHLRPEVFPIDKSIFNGRRKRASSTGAVIFFLILAGGSHGGNSYAAGVELMPLTEQGRARLCLDCHRLPNINTNEGARDSQVFCLECHGKDSCARQTGVSLKVDMETFGSGRHRYQACITCHKDVAGSPHKSESGGVCKDCHYLHDDSAAGDPHLRVQCQACHRKSPFNQYDAERDLVILARKDDKGLPLALLDHGLSDVSDGEICARCHRSGNKVGAASSVLPGKGIFCIICHSAPLSIGHWSFGAAFLIFLGGLYGMFFLWFRGRIGHEETSAHRKISLAGEGLWQTVFSRRLPRLLSVFLFDVLLQRRLLKESVSRWFSHSLIYYGFLGKFALACLSLFSYGLLPQGRLSLALLDKNNWIAASLNDLFGTIILLGIMIALARRMITRPSHVLTEEQDSLALLIIGMVALSGFVVEGARIAVTGIPSYKAFYSFIGYPVAGLLRLFGVTWGDFYGYLWWIHALLWMSFFAWLPFGKIKHIIAAPLTLLVREAGEKQDMEGR
;
A
#
# COMPACT_ATOMS: atom_id res chain seq x y z
N MET A 1 31.75 10.18 -25.78
CA MET A 1 31.45 9.31 -24.63
C MET A 1 29.98 9.34 -24.23
N HIS A 2 29.39 10.50 -23.92
CA HIS A 2 27.98 10.57 -23.47
C HIS A 2 26.97 9.93 -24.44
N LEU A 3 27.11 10.15 -25.76
CA LEU A 3 26.27 9.50 -26.78
C LEU A 3 26.31 7.96 -26.70
N PHE A 4 27.50 7.38 -26.53
CA PHE A 4 27.68 5.92 -26.40
C PHE A 4 27.09 5.38 -25.11
N VAL A 5 27.24 6.13 -24.00
CA VAL A 5 26.60 5.79 -22.72
C VAL A 5 25.08 5.85 -22.84
N MET A 6 24.53 6.85 -23.54
CA MET A 6 23.09 6.99 -23.76
C MET A 6 22.54 5.82 -24.60
N ALA A 7 23.16 5.53 -25.74
CA ALA A 7 22.75 4.40 -26.59
C ALA A 7 22.90 3.06 -25.87
N GLY A 8 24.02 2.86 -25.15
CA GLY A 8 24.27 1.66 -24.37
C GLY A 8 23.29 1.47 -23.22
N PHE A 9 22.98 2.52 -22.46
CA PHE A 9 22.02 2.48 -21.36
C PHE A 9 20.60 2.19 -21.84
N ILE A 10 20.15 2.86 -22.92
CA ILE A 10 18.84 2.58 -23.52
C ILE A 10 18.78 1.14 -24.03
N GLY A 11 19.81 0.68 -24.73
CA GLY A 11 19.91 -0.70 -25.21
C GLY A 11 19.87 -1.72 -24.08
N LEU A 12 20.58 -1.48 -22.98
CA LEU A 12 20.57 -2.31 -21.77
C LEU A 12 19.19 -2.33 -21.09
N ALA A 13 18.53 -1.17 -20.96
CA ALA A 13 17.21 -1.08 -20.37
C ALA A 13 16.18 -1.85 -21.20
N VAL A 14 16.17 -1.66 -22.53
CA VAL A 14 15.24 -2.33 -23.45
C VAL A 14 15.45 -3.83 -23.43
N THR A 15 16.70 -4.30 -23.60
CA THR A 15 16.99 -5.74 -23.63
C THR A 15 16.82 -6.40 -22.27
N GLY A 16 17.25 -5.75 -21.19
CA GLY A 16 17.15 -6.27 -19.82
C GLY A 16 15.72 -6.36 -19.31
N PHE A 17 14.89 -5.33 -19.56
CA PHE A 17 13.46 -5.39 -19.23
C PHE A 17 12.69 -6.32 -20.14
N SER A 18 13.07 -6.48 -21.41
CA SER A 18 12.45 -7.50 -22.26
C SER A 18 12.72 -8.92 -21.75
N LEU A 19 13.91 -9.17 -21.17
CA LEU A 19 14.23 -10.44 -20.52
C LEU A 19 13.48 -10.63 -19.19
N ALA A 20 13.43 -9.59 -18.35
CA ALA A 20 12.78 -9.64 -17.03
C ALA A 20 11.24 -9.69 -17.12
N PHE A 21 10.66 -9.02 -18.10
CA PHE A 21 9.21 -8.93 -18.34
C PHE A 21 8.80 -9.68 -19.62
N SER A 22 9.44 -10.82 -19.88
CA SER A 22 9.23 -11.65 -21.08
C SER A 22 7.78 -12.11 -21.30
N SER A 23 6.94 -12.05 -20.27
CA SER A 23 5.51 -12.32 -20.35
C SER A 23 4.68 -11.19 -20.97
N ARG A 24 5.25 -10.00 -21.20
CA ARG A 24 4.52 -8.84 -21.72
C ARG A 24 4.52 -8.82 -23.24
N PRO A 25 3.39 -8.45 -23.89
CA PRO A 25 3.31 -8.39 -25.35
C PRO A 25 4.37 -7.49 -25.99
N TRP A 26 4.68 -6.34 -25.38
CA TRP A 26 5.73 -5.44 -25.87
C TRP A 26 7.13 -6.07 -25.77
N ALA A 27 7.41 -6.82 -24.71
CA ALA A 27 8.69 -7.49 -24.51
C ALA A 27 8.85 -8.66 -25.48
N GLN A 28 7.76 -9.38 -25.77
CA GLN A 28 7.72 -10.45 -26.77
C GLN A 28 7.91 -9.91 -28.18
N ALA A 29 7.32 -8.75 -28.52
CA ALA A 29 7.54 -8.09 -29.80
C ALA A 29 9.02 -7.71 -29.99
N ILE A 30 9.65 -7.15 -28.95
CA ILE A 30 11.08 -6.83 -28.98
C ILE A 30 11.93 -8.10 -29.03
N ALA A 31 11.56 -9.15 -28.29
CA ALA A 31 12.23 -10.44 -28.35
C ALA A 31 12.17 -11.04 -29.75
N TRP A 32 11.02 -10.98 -30.42
CA TRP A 32 10.83 -11.45 -31.79
C TRP A 32 11.72 -10.68 -32.77
N LEU A 33 11.71 -9.34 -32.71
CA LEU A 33 12.59 -8.49 -33.53
C LEU A 33 14.08 -8.75 -33.29
N ALA A 34 14.45 -9.09 -32.06
CA ALA A 34 15.83 -9.37 -31.68
C ALA A 34 16.30 -10.79 -32.04
N GLY A 35 15.44 -11.67 -32.58
CA GLY A 35 15.79 -13.07 -32.89
C GLY A 35 15.59 -14.04 -31.71
N GLY A 36 14.61 -13.76 -30.85
CA GLY A 36 14.24 -14.54 -29.67
C GLY A 36 15.10 -14.25 -28.44
N ALA A 37 14.97 -15.10 -27.41
CA ALA A 37 15.70 -14.94 -26.15
C ALA A 37 17.23 -15.01 -26.31
N GLY A 38 17.71 -15.80 -27.29
CA GLY A 38 19.12 -15.90 -27.64
C GLY A 38 19.66 -14.57 -28.16
N GLY A 39 18.95 -13.92 -29.08
CA GLY A 39 19.34 -12.63 -29.62
C GLY A 39 19.26 -11.49 -28.60
N LEU A 40 18.21 -11.45 -27.77
CA LEU A 40 18.12 -10.50 -26.64
C LEU A 40 19.33 -10.60 -25.70
N ARG A 41 19.77 -11.81 -25.38
CA ARG A 41 20.96 -12.04 -24.55
C ARG A 41 22.23 -11.51 -25.20
N SER A 42 22.40 -11.73 -26.50
CA SER A 42 23.56 -11.24 -27.26
C SER A 42 23.58 -9.71 -27.34
N PHE A 43 22.45 -9.08 -27.64
CA PHE A 43 22.34 -7.62 -27.65
C PHE A 43 22.56 -7.01 -26.26
N HIS A 44 22.03 -7.64 -25.21
CA HIS A 44 22.26 -7.19 -23.84
C HIS A 44 23.75 -7.17 -23.49
N ARG A 45 24.49 -8.23 -23.85
CA ARG A 45 25.95 -8.32 -23.66
C ARG A 45 26.71 -7.30 -24.51
N PHE A 46 26.28 -7.05 -25.74
CA PHE A 46 26.87 -6.05 -26.61
C PHE A 46 26.74 -4.63 -26.04
N PHE A 47 25.54 -4.24 -25.60
CA PHE A 47 25.32 -2.94 -24.96
C PHE A 47 26.02 -2.84 -23.60
N ALA A 48 26.15 -3.95 -22.86
CA ALA A 48 26.94 -4.02 -21.64
C ALA A 48 28.42 -3.70 -21.93
N ALA A 49 29.01 -4.30 -22.96
CA ALA A 49 30.39 -4.06 -23.35
C ALA A 49 30.64 -2.58 -23.75
N ILE A 50 29.73 -1.97 -24.53
CA ILE A 50 29.83 -0.55 -24.91
C ILE A 50 29.77 0.35 -23.68
N THR A 51 28.80 0.11 -22.80
CA THR A 51 28.54 0.95 -21.63
C THR A 51 29.69 0.82 -20.63
N TYR A 52 30.12 -0.40 -20.33
CA TYR A 52 31.20 -0.65 -19.38
C TYR A 52 32.57 -0.23 -19.93
N GLY A 53 32.78 -0.34 -21.25
CA GLY A 53 33.94 0.26 -21.91
C GLY A 53 34.03 1.77 -21.69
N CYS A 54 32.89 2.48 -21.77
CA CYS A 54 32.86 3.91 -21.44
C CYS A 54 33.16 4.19 -19.96
N VAL A 55 32.69 3.34 -19.04
CA VAL A 55 33.00 3.45 -17.60
C VAL A 55 34.50 3.28 -17.35
N ILE A 56 35.13 2.25 -17.94
CA ILE A 56 36.57 2.00 -17.81
C ILE A 56 37.37 3.17 -18.37
N LEU A 57 37.02 3.65 -19.57
CA LEU A 57 37.68 4.82 -20.18
C LEU A 57 37.55 6.07 -19.31
N HIS A 58 36.39 6.31 -18.71
CA HIS A 58 36.15 7.44 -17.81
C HIS A 58 36.97 7.32 -16.51
N LEU A 59 36.99 6.14 -15.89
CA LEU A 59 37.81 5.88 -14.70
C LEU A 59 39.30 6.04 -15.00
N GLY A 60 39.76 5.52 -16.14
CA GLY A 60 41.13 5.69 -16.62
C GLY A 60 41.49 7.16 -16.85
N TRP A 61 40.58 7.94 -17.43
CA TRP A 61 40.76 9.38 -17.59
C TRP A 61 40.86 10.11 -16.24
N LEU A 62 40.06 9.74 -15.24
CA LEU A 62 40.16 10.31 -13.90
C LEU A 62 41.49 9.99 -13.22
N VAL A 63 42.00 8.76 -13.39
CA VAL A 63 43.33 8.35 -12.91
C VAL A 63 44.41 9.16 -13.61
N TYR A 64 44.35 9.30 -14.94
CA TYR A 64 45.29 10.12 -15.71
C TYR A 64 45.26 11.60 -15.29
N PHE A 65 44.07 12.17 -15.11
CA PHE A 65 43.87 13.55 -14.68
C PHE A 65 44.50 13.83 -13.30
N LYS A 66 44.40 12.88 -12.37
CA LYS A 66 45.00 13.00 -11.04
C LYS A 66 46.50 12.71 -11.04
N ALA A 67 46.91 11.60 -11.64
CA ALA A 67 48.27 11.08 -11.55
C ALA A 67 49.25 11.82 -12.47
N VAL A 68 48.82 12.17 -13.68
CA VAL A 68 49.67 12.79 -14.71
C VAL A 68 49.45 14.30 -14.75
N LEU A 69 48.20 14.75 -14.91
CA LEU A 69 47.89 16.18 -15.02
C LEU A 69 47.91 16.91 -13.67
N LYS A 70 48.13 16.19 -12.54
CA LYS A 70 48.11 16.71 -11.16
C LYS A 70 46.90 17.61 -10.87
N GLY A 71 45.77 17.32 -11.53
CA GLY A 71 44.54 18.10 -11.40
C GLY A 71 43.99 18.00 -9.98
N ARG A 72 43.58 19.13 -9.41
CA ARG A 72 42.94 19.14 -8.09
C ARG A 72 41.53 18.55 -8.19
N LEU A 73 41.31 17.39 -7.57
CA LEU A 73 39.99 16.76 -7.43
C LEU A 73 39.07 17.53 -6.46
N THR A 74 39.59 18.53 -5.74
CA THR A 74 38.85 19.36 -4.79
C THR A 74 38.90 20.81 -5.25
N GLY A 75 38.04 21.17 -6.21
CA GLY A 75 37.93 22.51 -6.77
C GLY A 75 36.50 22.87 -7.15
N PRO A 76 36.20 24.14 -7.48
CA PRO A 76 34.88 24.59 -7.93
C PRO A 76 34.42 23.88 -9.22
N ASP A 77 35.36 23.38 -10.02
CA ASP A 77 35.09 22.63 -11.26
C ASP A 77 35.09 21.10 -11.10
N SER A 78 35.16 20.59 -9.86
CA SER A 78 35.21 19.15 -9.60
C SER A 78 33.82 18.52 -9.44
N LEU A 79 33.71 17.26 -9.85
CA LEU A 79 32.55 16.38 -9.64
C LEU A 79 32.58 15.64 -8.29
N PHE A 80 33.64 15.81 -7.49
CA PHE A 80 33.71 15.22 -6.16
C PHE A 80 32.88 16.02 -5.15
N PRO A 81 32.16 15.34 -4.22
CA PRO A 81 31.38 16.00 -3.18
C PRO A 81 32.32 16.74 -2.22
N ARG A 82 31.94 17.95 -1.82
CA ARG A 82 32.65 18.77 -0.84
C ARG A 82 31.71 19.18 0.29
N ILE A 83 32.28 19.62 1.41
CA ILE A 83 31.53 20.20 2.53
C ILE A 83 30.67 21.39 2.09
N LYS A 84 31.13 22.15 1.08
CA LYS A 84 30.33 23.22 0.46
C LYS A 84 29.01 22.70 -0.14
N ASP A 85 29.00 21.51 -0.74
CA ASP A 85 27.78 20.93 -1.33
C ASP A 85 26.73 20.63 -0.25
N LEU A 86 27.17 20.19 0.94
CA LEU A 86 26.28 20.02 2.09
C LEU A 86 25.79 21.38 2.63
N ARG A 87 26.66 22.39 2.67
CA ARG A 87 26.26 23.75 3.06
C ARG A 87 25.28 24.35 2.05
N ASP A 88 25.49 24.14 0.76
CA ASP A 88 24.61 24.58 -0.31
C ASP A 88 23.29 23.81 -0.27
N PHE A 89 23.28 22.52 0.08
CA PHE A 89 22.07 21.74 0.33
C PHE A 89 21.27 22.29 1.53
N ILE A 90 21.92 22.55 2.66
CA ILE A 90 21.28 23.11 3.86
C ILE A 90 20.79 24.54 3.60
N ALA A 91 21.59 25.37 2.92
CA ALA A 91 21.23 26.73 2.55
C ALA A 91 20.11 26.75 1.51
N HIS A 92 20.06 25.77 0.61
CA HIS A 92 18.97 25.61 -0.34
C HIS A 92 17.70 25.12 0.35
N GLY A 93 17.80 24.15 1.26
CA GLY A 93 16.69 23.75 2.11
C GLY A 93 16.17 24.94 2.91
N ALA A 94 17.06 25.70 3.55
CA ALA A 94 16.71 26.94 4.23
C ALA A 94 16.02 27.94 3.28
N TYR A 95 16.53 28.14 2.05
CA TYR A 95 15.91 29.00 1.03
C TYR A 95 14.51 28.52 0.61
N ILE A 96 14.34 27.21 0.41
CA ILE A 96 13.03 26.58 0.13
C ILE A 96 12.08 26.85 1.30
N PHE A 97 12.57 26.80 2.55
CA PHE A 97 11.82 27.18 3.76
C PHE A 97 11.84 28.70 4.06
N GLY A 98 12.16 29.54 3.07
CA GLY A 98 12.12 31.01 3.16
C GLY A 98 13.18 31.67 4.04
N LYS A 99 14.22 30.93 4.45
CA LYS A 99 15.36 31.40 5.24
C LYS A 99 16.64 31.46 4.40
N GLY A 100 17.16 32.65 4.17
CA GLY A 100 18.46 32.87 3.50
C GLY A 100 18.33 33.28 2.03
N ARG A 101 19.45 33.62 1.40
CA ARG A 101 19.53 33.97 -0.03
C ARG A 101 19.71 32.69 -0.87
N THR A 102 19.33 32.73 -2.16
CA THR A 102 19.63 31.64 -3.10
C THR A 102 21.13 31.32 -3.07
N PRO A 103 21.54 30.08 -2.78
CA PRO A 103 22.95 29.73 -2.80
C PRO A 103 23.51 29.87 -4.22
N GLN A 104 24.72 30.43 -4.32
CA GLN A 104 25.43 30.48 -5.59
C GLN A 104 26.17 29.17 -5.81
N PHE A 105 25.61 28.33 -6.67
CA PHE A 105 26.24 27.06 -7.04
C PHE A 105 27.53 27.30 -7.86
N ASP A 106 28.46 26.36 -7.69
CA ASP A 106 29.67 26.25 -8.51
C ASP A 106 29.33 25.65 -9.89
N ARG A 107 30.34 25.29 -10.70
CA ARG A 107 30.13 24.77 -12.07
C ARG A 107 29.23 23.53 -12.11
N PHE A 108 29.23 22.73 -11.05
CA PHE A 108 28.33 21.61 -10.84
C PHE A 108 27.59 21.81 -9.51
N SER A 109 26.26 21.74 -9.57
CA SER A 109 25.39 21.78 -8.40
C SER A 109 25.49 20.49 -7.56
N TYR A 110 25.03 20.53 -6.31
CA TYR A 110 25.09 19.35 -5.43
C TYR A 110 24.24 18.19 -5.98
N TRP A 111 23.12 18.46 -6.65
CA TRP A 111 22.25 17.42 -7.22
C TRP A 111 22.81 16.85 -8.52
N GLU A 112 23.49 17.65 -9.35
CA GLU A 112 24.21 17.12 -10.53
C GLU A 112 25.36 16.22 -10.10
N LYS A 113 26.06 16.56 -9.01
CA LYS A 113 27.07 15.67 -8.41
C LYS A 113 26.45 14.41 -7.85
N PHE A 114 25.31 14.53 -7.17
CA PHE A 114 24.56 13.37 -6.67
C PHE A 114 24.11 12.46 -7.81
N ASP A 115 23.55 13.01 -8.89
CA ASP A 115 23.12 12.26 -10.08
C ASP A 115 24.30 11.53 -10.73
N TYR A 116 25.47 12.20 -10.82
CA TYR A 116 26.72 11.62 -11.30
C TYR A 116 27.20 10.46 -10.41
N TRP A 117 27.22 10.62 -9.09
CA TRP A 117 27.66 9.57 -8.16
C TRP A 117 26.69 8.40 -8.09
N ALA A 118 25.38 8.65 -8.16
CA ALA A 118 24.37 7.62 -8.25
C ALA A 118 24.56 6.77 -9.51
N ILE A 119 24.90 7.37 -10.66
CA ILE A 119 25.27 6.64 -11.89
C ILE A 119 26.56 5.89 -11.70
N LEU A 120 27.59 6.55 -11.17
CA LEU A 120 28.92 5.96 -11.09
C LEU A 120 28.91 4.73 -10.18
N ILE A 121 28.32 4.82 -9.00
CA ILE A 121 28.15 3.67 -8.09
C ILE A 121 27.28 2.62 -8.77
N GLY A 122 26.09 3.01 -9.27
CA GLY A 122 25.12 2.11 -9.88
C GLY A 122 25.67 1.34 -11.09
N MET A 123 26.49 1.96 -11.92
CA MET A 123 27.12 1.30 -13.07
C MET A 123 28.19 0.28 -12.67
N ASN A 124 28.90 0.52 -11.56
CA ASN A 124 29.91 -0.42 -11.06
C ASN A 124 29.27 -1.62 -10.35
N THR A 125 28.21 -1.40 -9.57
CA THR A 125 27.42 -2.48 -8.94
C THR A 125 26.65 -3.30 -9.97
N MET A 126 26.03 -2.67 -10.98
CA MET A 126 25.43 -3.36 -12.13
C MET A 126 26.48 -4.13 -12.95
N GLY A 127 27.67 -3.57 -13.14
CA GLY A 127 28.79 -4.25 -13.80
C GLY A 127 29.24 -5.48 -13.04
N LEU A 128 29.41 -5.38 -11.72
CA LEU A 128 29.82 -6.49 -10.86
C LEU A 128 28.78 -7.61 -10.82
N THR A 129 27.52 -7.27 -10.57
CA THR A 129 26.42 -8.25 -10.56
C THR A 129 26.22 -8.86 -11.94
N GLY A 130 26.36 -8.08 -13.02
CA GLY A 130 26.34 -8.58 -14.39
C GLY A 130 27.47 -9.55 -14.71
N LEU A 131 28.69 -9.31 -14.21
CA LEU A 131 29.83 -10.23 -14.35
C LEU A 131 29.61 -11.55 -13.61
N ILE A 132 29.02 -11.50 -12.41
CA ILE A 132 28.64 -12.70 -11.65
C ILE A 132 27.64 -13.54 -12.45
N LEU A 133 26.65 -12.89 -13.08
CA LEU A 133 25.65 -13.57 -13.92
C LEU A 133 26.21 -14.05 -15.27
N LEU A 134 27.26 -13.41 -15.77
CA LEU A 134 27.92 -13.79 -17.03
C LEU A 134 28.83 -15.01 -16.85
N PHE A 135 29.50 -15.14 -15.69
CA PHE A 135 30.44 -16.22 -15.37
C PHE A 135 30.08 -16.96 -14.06
N PRO A 136 28.86 -17.53 -13.94
CA PRO A 136 28.39 -18.07 -12.67
C PRO A 136 29.29 -19.19 -12.14
N HIS A 137 29.83 -20.05 -13.01
CA HIS A 137 30.69 -21.16 -12.60
C HIS A 137 31.97 -20.70 -11.86
N PHE A 138 32.64 -19.68 -12.39
CA PHE A 138 33.85 -19.09 -11.79
C PHE A 138 33.54 -18.45 -10.41
N PHE A 139 32.43 -17.74 -10.28
CA PHE A 139 32.07 -17.13 -9.01
C PHE A 139 31.56 -18.15 -7.99
N THR A 140 30.92 -19.24 -8.42
CA THR A 140 30.51 -20.33 -7.51
C THR A 140 31.68 -21.17 -6.99
N SER A 141 32.85 -21.14 -7.63
CA SER A 141 34.07 -21.71 -7.05
C SER A 141 34.73 -20.83 -5.98
N LEU A 142 34.40 -19.53 -5.95
CA LEU A 142 34.94 -18.55 -4.99
C LEU A 142 33.96 -18.25 -3.85
N PHE A 143 32.67 -18.24 -4.13
CA PHE A 143 31.61 -17.89 -3.18
C PHE A 143 30.47 -18.92 -3.18
N PRO A 144 29.70 -19.03 -2.08
CA PRO A 144 28.51 -19.88 -2.03
C PRO A 144 27.48 -19.55 -3.12
N GLY A 145 26.76 -20.57 -3.61
CA GLY A 145 25.80 -20.43 -4.72
C GLY A 145 24.67 -19.42 -4.52
N TYR A 146 24.32 -19.06 -3.27
CA TYR A 146 23.30 -18.04 -3.00
C TYR A 146 23.70 -16.65 -3.52
N PHE A 147 25.00 -16.37 -3.71
CA PHE A 147 25.46 -15.09 -4.28
C PHE A 147 25.01 -14.89 -5.72
N VAL A 148 24.78 -15.97 -6.48
CA VAL A 148 24.24 -15.87 -7.86
C VAL A 148 22.78 -15.41 -7.81
N ASN A 149 21.98 -15.95 -6.89
CA ASN A 149 20.60 -15.53 -6.68
C ASN A 149 20.53 -14.08 -6.18
N LEU A 150 21.41 -13.72 -5.24
CA LEU A 150 21.51 -12.35 -4.74
C LEU A 150 21.91 -11.37 -5.86
N ALA A 151 22.88 -11.74 -6.70
CA ALA A 151 23.29 -10.94 -7.86
C ALA A 151 22.13 -10.75 -8.83
N GLN A 152 21.34 -11.79 -9.12
CA GLN A 152 20.16 -11.69 -9.98
C GLN A 152 19.12 -10.71 -9.44
N VAL A 153 18.82 -10.80 -8.14
CA VAL A 153 17.87 -9.90 -7.47
C VAL A 153 18.38 -8.46 -7.48
N LEU A 154 19.62 -8.23 -7.04
CA LEU A 154 20.23 -6.91 -6.99
C LEU A 154 20.31 -6.28 -8.38
N HIS A 155 20.75 -7.03 -9.38
CA HIS A 155 20.86 -6.56 -10.76
C HIS A 155 19.51 -6.09 -11.33
N LEU A 156 18.43 -6.82 -11.06
CA LEU A 156 17.09 -6.43 -11.51
C LEU A 156 16.58 -5.18 -10.80
N TYR A 157 16.64 -5.16 -9.47
CA TYR A 157 16.13 -4.01 -8.69
C TYR A 157 16.93 -2.75 -8.94
N GLU A 158 18.25 -2.88 -9.08
CA GLU A 158 19.12 -1.77 -9.42
C GLU A 158 18.87 -1.26 -10.84
N ALA A 159 18.58 -2.13 -11.82
CA ALA A 159 18.14 -1.72 -13.15
C ALA A 159 16.83 -0.92 -13.11
N ILE A 160 15.84 -1.39 -12.35
CA ILE A 160 14.55 -0.70 -12.17
C ILE A 160 14.78 0.69 -11.57
N MET A 161 15.55 0.78 -10.48
CA MET A 161 15.87 2.04 -9.83
C MET A 161 16.64 2.98 -10.77
N ALA A 162 17.63 2.46 -11.51
CA ALA A 162 18.44 3.24 -12.44
C ALA A 162 17.61 3.82 -13.58
N VAL A 163 16.72 3.02 -14.19
CA VAL A 163 15.83 3.51 -15.26
C VAL A 163 14.81 4.49 -14.71
N ALA A 164 14.18 4.21 -13.57
CA ALA A 164 13.22 5.12 -12.95
C ALA A 164 13.86 6.48 -12.61
N LEU A 165 15.03 6.47 -11.96
CA LEU A 165 15.73 7.69 -11.60
C LEU A 165 16.20 8.45 -12.84
N LYS A 166 16.59 7.78 -13.93
CA LYS A 166 17.03 8.48 -15.16
C LYS A 166 15.87 9.00 -15.99
N PHE A 167 14.82 8.21 -16.14
CA PHE A 167 13.64 8.65 -16.87
C PHE A 167 12.92 9.79 -16.15
N VAL A 168 12.85 9.75 -14.81
CA VAL A 168 12.12 10.76 -14.04
C VAL A 168 13.05 11.91 -13.62
N VAL A 169 14.09 11.64 -12.83
CA VAL A 169 14.93 12.71 -12.28
C VAL A 169 15.80 13.34 -13.36
N HIS A 170 16.53 12.55 -14.14
CA HIS A 170 17.48 13.10 -15.10
C HIS A 170 16.79 13.82 -16.28
N ILE A 171 15.71 13.26 -16.85
CA ILE A 171 14.98 13.96 -17.93
C ILE A 171 14.32 15.24 -17.43
N VAL A 172 13.63 15.20 -16.29
CA VAL A 172 12.94 16.38 -15.77
C VAL A 172 13.94 17.47 -15.40
N THR A 173 15.01 17.10 -14.70
CA THR A 173 16.02 18.07 -14.29
C THR A 173 16.93 18.51 -15.43
N THR A 174 17.06 17.82 -16.56
CA THR A 174 17.96 18.26 -17.64
C THR A 174 17.21 18.90 -18.81
N HIS A 175 16.01 18.40 -19.14
CA HIS A 175 15.25 18.82 -20.32
C HIS A 175 14.00 19.67 -20.01
N LEU A 176 13.37 19.46 -18.85
CA LEU A 176 12.09 20.12 -18.51
C LEU A 176 12.21 21.32 -17.57
N ARG A 177 13.43 21.85 -17.37
CA ARG A 177 13.63 23.12 -16.67
C ARG A 177 13.12 24.28 -17.54
N PRO A 178 12.29 25.21 -17.02
CA PRO A 178 11.74 26.33 -17.80
C PRO A 178 12.80 27.17 -18.53
N GLU A 179 14.03 27.21 -18.03
CA GLU A 179 15.10 28.05 -18.57
C GLU A 179 15.87 27.43 -19.76
N VAL A 180 15.77 26.11 -19.95
CA VAL A 180 16.46 25.35 -21.02
C VAL A 180 15.52 24.47 -21.85
N PHE A 181 14.21 24.53 -21.60
CA PHE A 181 13.19 23.87 -22.41
C PHE A 181 13.30 24.33 -23.88
N PRO A 182 13.19 23.43 -24.88
CA PRO A 182 12.86 22.00 -24.80
C PRO A 182 14.06 21.03 -24.61
N ILE A 183 15.31 21.49 -24.77
CA ILE A 183 16.51 20.65 -24.59
C ILE A 183 17.72 21.51 -24.21
N ASP A 184 18.47 21.08 -23.19
CA ASP A 184 19.77 21.68 -22.89
C ASP A 184 20.80 21.34 -23.98
N LYS A 185 21.25 22.37 -24.72
CA LYS A 185 22.23 22.22 -25.82
C LYS A 185 23.67 22.15 -25.34
N SER A 186 23.92 22.20 -24.02
CA SER A 186 25.27 22.18 -23.43
C SER A 186 26.11 20.96 -23.82
N ILE A 187 25.46 19.82 -24.09
CA ILE A 187 26.11 18.61 -24.59
C ILE A 187 26.68 18.76 -26.01
N PHE A 188 26.07 19.60 -26.85
CA PHE A 188 26.48 19.80 -28.24
C PHE A 188 27.44 20.98 -28.42
N ASN A 189 27.24 22.05 -27.66
CA ASN A 189 27.98 23.30 -27.85
C ASN A 189 28.97 23.64 -26.70
N GLY A 190 28.96 22.87 -25.61
CA GLY A 190 29.82 23.08 -24.44
C GLY A 190 29.51 24.34 -23.61
N ARG A 191 28.50 25.13 -23.97
CA ARG A 191 28.12 26.39 -23.29
C ARG A 191 26.97 26.15 -22.33
N ARG A 192 27.11 26.57 -21.06
CA ARG A 192 26.09 26.42 -20.02
C ARG A 192 25.63 27.76 -19.46
N LYS A 193 24.32 27.87 -19.19
CA LYS A 193 23.75 28.91 -18.33
C LYS A 193 23.85 28.46 -16.86
N ARG A 194 24.00 29.41 -15.93
CA ARG A 194 24.14 29.13 -14.49
C ARG A 194 22.85 28.49 -13.95
N ALA A 195 22.96 27.45 -13.13
CA ALA A 195 21.82 26.71 -12.61
C ALA A 195 20.93 27.59 -11.71
N SER A 196 19.62 27.62 -11.97
CA SER A 196 18.60 28.30 -11.17
C SER A 196 18.09 27.41 -10.03
N SER A 197 17.45 28.02 -9.02
CA SER A 197 16.82 27.29 -7.91
C SER A 197 15.61 26.43 -8.33
N THR A 198 14.98 26.73 -9.47
CA THR A 198 13.79 26.04 -10.01
C THR A 198 14.02 24.54 -10.21
N GLY A 199 15.21 24.14 -10.69
CA GLY A 199 15.55 22.74 -10.97
C GLY A 199 15.63 21.85 -9.72
N ALA A 200 15.92 22.43 -8.54
CA ALA A 200 16.04 21.67 -7.30
C ALA A 200 14.69 21.44 -6.60
N VAL A 201 13.73 22.35 -6.75
CA VAL A 201 12.37 22.18 -6.19
C VAL A 201 11.71 20.95 -6.82
N ILE A 202 11.89 20.76 -8.12
CA ILE A 202 11.35 19.61 -8.85
C ILE A 202 12.03 18.30 -8.41
N PHE A 203 13.35 18.32 -8.15
CA PHE A 203 14.10 17.17 -7.62
C PHE A 203 13.55 16.67 -6.27
N PHE A 204 13.22 17.59 -5.35
CA PHE A 204 12.65 17.22 -4.05
C PHE A 204 11.20 16.69 -4.13
N LEU A 205 10.38 17.25 -5.02
CA LEU A 205 8.99 16.79 -5.22
C LEU A 205 8.94 15.37 -5.80
N ILE A 206 9.88 15.01 -6.67
CA ILE A 206 9.96 13.68 -7.29
C ILE A 206 10.40 12.61 -6.28
N LEU A 207 11.36 12.92 -5.40
CA LEU A 207 11.82 12.01 -4.35
C LEU A 207 10.72 11.63 -3.36
N ALA A 208 9.72 12.50 -3.16
CA ALA A 208 8.62 12.27 -2.25
C ALA A 208 7.49 11.38 -2.81
N GLY A 209 7.43 11.15 -4.13
CA GLY A 209 6.28 10.49 -4.80
C GLY A 209 6.49 9.07 -5.33
N GLY A 210 7.67 8.46 -5.13
CA GLY A 210 8.13 7.31 -5.91
C GLY A 210 7.93 5.91 -5.32
N SER A 211 6.75 5.54 -4.80
CA SER A 211 6.58 4.24 -4.12
C SER A 211 5.27 3.50 -4.37
N HIS A 212 4.83 3.30 -5.62
CA HIS A 212 3.78 2.33 -5.95
C HIS A 212 4.15 1.46 -7.17
N GLY A 213 4.42 0.18 -6.94
CA GLY A 213 4.72 -0.82 -7.97
C GLY A 213 3.67 -1.94 -7.94
N GLY A 214 2.86 -2.00 -9.00
CA GLY A 214 1.74 -2.93 -9.15
C GLY A 214 2.16 -4.38 -9.45
N ASN A 215 1.37 -5.31 -8.91
CA ASN A 215 1.46 -6.74 -9.18
C ASN A 215 1.08 -7.06 -10.62
N SER A 216 1.76 -8.02 -11.24
CA SER A 216 1.43 -8.45 -12.60
C SER A 216 1.62 -9.94 -12.83
N TYR A 217 0.55 -10.52 -13.34
CA TYR A 217 0.30 -11.92 -13.62
C TYR A 217 1.15 -12.43 -14.80
N ALA A 218 1.53 -13.72 -14.77
CA ALA A 218 2.32 -14.37 -15.81
C ALA A 218 1.43 -15.35 -16.58
N ALA A 219 1.57 -15.38 -17.91
CA ALA A 219 0.94 -16.34 -18.79
C ALA A 219 1.71 -17.67 -18.81
N GLY A 220 0.99 -18.77 -19.02
CA GLY A 220 1.50 -20.14 -18.95
C GLY A 220 2.36 -20.55 -20.13
N VAL A 221 3.36 -21.38 -19.84
CA VAL A 221 4.22 -22.09 -20.81
C VAL A 221 3.62 -23.48 -21.04
N GLU A 222 3.61 -23.93 -22.29
CA GLU A 222 3.09 -25.24 -22.68
C GLU A 222 4.01 -26.37 -22.16
N LEU A 223 3.41 -27.41 -21.58
CA LEU A 223 4.12 -28.51 -20.93
C LEU A 223 4.49 -29.61 -21.93
N MET A 224 5.78 -29.98 -21.98
CA MET A 224 6.22 -31.25 -22.57
C MET A 224 5.69 -32.46 -21.77
N PRO A 225 5.51 -33.64 -22.40
CA PRO A 225 4.85 -34.80 -21.80
C PRO A 225 5.65 -35.41 -20.62
N LEU A 226 4.93 -35.94 -19.62
CA LEU A 226 5.44 -36.33 -18.30
C LEU A 226 5.79 -37.83 -18.15
N THR A 227 6.17 -38.53 -19.22
CA THR A 227 6.47 -39.97 -19.12
C THR A 227 7.81 -40.29 -19.77
N GLU A 228 8.84 -40.51 -18.96
CA GLU A 228 9.91 -41.43 -19.35
C GLU A 228 9.38 -42.86 -19.19
N GLN A 229 9.23 -43.53 -20.33
CA GLN A 229 8.65 -44.86 -20.44
C GLN A 229 9.56 -45.92 -19.81
N GLY A 230 9.12 -46.54 -18.72
CA GLY A 230 9.44 -47.95 -18.41
C GLY A 230 10.83 -48.30 -17.91
N ARG A 231 11.65 -47.36 -17.42
CA ARG A 231 12.95 -47.70 -16.80
C ARG A 231 12.80 -47.95 -15.30
N ALA A 232 13.33 -49.08 -14.80
CA ALA A 232 13.46 -49.31 -13.36
C ALA A 232 14.44 -48.28 -12.77
N ARG A 233 13.98 -47.46 -11.83
CA ARG A 233 14.79 -46.41 -11.18
C ARG A 233 15.92 -47.04 -10.34
N LEU A 234 17.12 -46.48 -10.45
CA LEU A 234 18.25 -46.83 -9.59
C LEU A 234 18.11 -46.08 -8.26
N CYS A 235 18.68 -46.61 -7.17
CA CYS A 235 18.60 -45.98 -5.83
C CYS A 235 18.99 -44.50 -5.83
N LEU A 236 19.92 -44.10 -6.71
CA LEU A 236 20.38 -42.71 -6.86
C LEU A 236 19.33 -41.77 -7.47
N ASP A 237 18.33 -42.26 -8.19
CA ASP A 237 17.27 -41.42 -8.79
C ASP A 237 16.31 -40.88 -7.72
N CYS A 238 16.26 -41.53 -6.55
CA CYS A 238 15.52 -41.08 -5.36
C CYS A 238 16.41 -40.34 -4.35
N HIS A 239 17.70 -40.70 -4.27
CA HIS A 239 18.64 -40.13 -3.29
C HIS A 239 19.42 -38.89 -3.79
N ARG A 240 19.48 -38.66 -5.10
CA ARG A 240 20.05 -37.44 -5.68
C ARG A 240 18.92 -36.41 -5.81
N LEU A 241 18.51 -35.81 -4.70
CA LEU A 241 17.44 -34.82 -4.70
C LEU A 241 17.80 -33.67 -5.67
N PRO A 242 17.09 -33.53 -6.81
CA PRO A 242 17.29 -32.39 -7.68
C PRO A 242 16.89 -31.13 -6.91
N ASN A 243 17.51 -30.01 -7.24
CA ASN A 243 17.21 -28.75 -6.57
C ASN A 243 15.76 -28.35 -6.85
N ILE A 244 14.85 -28.59 -5.90
CA ILE A 244 13.42 -28.31 -6.01
C ILE A 244 13.06 -26.83 -6.19
N ASN A 245 14.05 -25.94 -6.08
CA ASN A 245 13.92 -24.52 -6.36
C ASN A 245 14.14 -24.18 -7.85
N THR A 246 14.47 -25.16 -8.70
CA THR A 246 14.49 -25.00 -10.16
C THR A 246 13.25 -25.63 -10.78
N ASN A 247 12.89 -25.20 -11.99
CA ASN A 247 11.74 -25.75 -12.71
C ASN A 247 11.93 -27.24 -13.00
N GLU A 248 13.15 -27.67 -13.30
CA GLU A 248 13.50 -29.07 -13.52
C GLU A 248 13.30 -29.88 -12.24
N GLY A 249 13.85 -29.43 -11.09
CA GLY A 249 13.70 -30.15 -9.83
C GLY A 249 12.27 -30.17 -9.30
N ALA A 250 11.49 -29.12 -9.56
CA ALA A 250 10.06 -29.10 -9.24
C ALA A 250 9.28 -30.13 -10.07
N ARG A 251 9.57 -30.24 -11.38
CA ARG A 251 8.98 -31.26 -12.25
C ARG A 251 9.38 -32.67 -11.84
N ASP A 252 10.66 -32.91 -11.56
CA ASP A 252 11.15 -34.22 -11.13
C ASP A 252 10.43 -34.69 -9.85
N SER A 253 10.22 -33.76 -8.90
CA SER A 253 9.44 -34.03 -7.69
C SER A 253 7.98 -34.36 -8.00
N GLN A 254 7.33 -33.65 -8.93
CA GLN A 254 5.95 -33.93 -9.32
C GLN A 254 5.82 -35.30 -9.99
N VAL A 255 6.68 -35.60 -10.96
CA VAL A 255 6.70 -36.90 -11.65
C VAL A 255 6.87 -38.03 -10.65
N PHE A 256 7.81 -37.89 -9.71
CA PHE A 256 8.02 -38.87 -8.64
C PHE A 256 6.75 -39.14 -7.82
N CYS A 257 6.04 -38.09 -7.37
CA CYS A 257 4.79 -38.28 -6.62
C CYS A 257 3.68 -38.92 -7.47
N LEU A 258 3.59 -38.53 -8.75
CA LEU A 258 2.55 -38.99 -9.67
C LEU A 258 2.73 -40.43 -10.14
N GLU A 259 3.90 -41.06 -9.96
CA GLU A 259 4.06 -42.50 -10.21
C GLU A 259 3.11 -43.37 -9.38
N CYS A 260 2.79 -42.89 -8.17
CA CYS A 260 1.80 -43.50 -7.29
C CYS A 260 0.48 -42.72 -7.34
N HIS A 261 0.53 -41.40 -7.12
CA HIS A 261 -0.66 -40.57 -7.02
C HIS A 261 -1.33 -40.25 -8.36
N GLY A 262 -0.72 -40.55 -9.50
CA GLY A 262 -1.38 -40.42 -10.81
C GLY A 262 -2.28 -41.62 -11.17
N LYS A 263 -2.19 -42.73 -10.42
CA LYS A 263 -2.92 -43.98 -10.72
C LYS A 263 -4.28 -44.00 -10.02
N ASP A 264 -5.31 -44.50 -10.70
CA ASP A 264 -6.66 -44.70 -10.15
C ASP A 264 -6.71 -45.67 -8.97
N SER A 265 -5.72 -46.58 -8.87
CA SER A 265 -5.58 -47.51 -7.76
C SER A 265 -5.08 -46.87 -6.45
N CYS A 266 -4.63 -45.60 -6.48
CA CYS A 266 -4.12 -44.92 -5.30
C CYS A 266 -5.28 -44.43 -4.43
N ALA A 267 -5.54 -45.12 -3.33
CA ALA A 267 -6.59 -44.77 -2.36
C ALA A 267 -6.11 -44.98 -0.92
N ARG A 268 -6.71 -44.24 0.02
CA ARG A 268 -6.58 -44.53 1.45
C ARG A 268 -7.20 -45.88 1.77
N GLN A 269 -6.79 -46.48 2.89
CA GLN A 269 -7.44 -47.65 3.46
C GLN A 269 -8.95 -47.45 3.71
N THR A 270 -9.38 -46.19 3.87
CA THR A 270 -10.79 -45.79 4.00
C THR A 270 -11.55 -45.73 2.66
N GLY A 271 -10.96 -46.17 1.55
CA GLY A 271 -11.57 -46.16 0.21
C GLY A 271 -11.59 -44.80 -0.50
N VAL A 272 -11.03 -43.76 0.12
CA VAL A 272 -10.97 -42.41 -0.44
C VAL A 272 -9.83 -42.33 -1.43
N SER A 273 -10.12 -42.03 -2.70
CA SER A 273 -9.09 -41.84 -3.73
C SER A 273 -8.08 -40.77 -3.31
N LEU A 274 -6.82 -40.99 -3.67
CA LEU A 274 -5.69 -40.07 -3.53
C LEU A 274 -5.12 -39.69 -4.90
N LYS A 275 -5.88 -39.94 -5.97
CA LYS A 275 -5.46 -39.61 -7.33
C LYS A 275 -5.35 -38.10 -7.49
N VAL A 276 -4.20 -37.65 -7.97
CA VAL A 276 -3.93 -36.25 -8.34
C VAL A 276 -3.95 -36.16 -9.85
N ASP A 277 -4.80 -35.29 -10.36
CA ASP A 277 -4.89 -34.99 -11.78
C ASP A 277 -4.20 -33.64 -12.07
N MET A 278 -3.17 -33.68 -12.92
CA MET A 278 -2.40 -32.49 -13.31
C MET A 278 -3.17 -31.54 -14.24
N GLU A 279 -4.28 -31.96 -14.83
CA GLU A 279 -5.23 -31.06 -15.51
C GLU A 279 -6.01 -30.23 -14.49
N THR A 280 -6.47 -30.87 -13.40
CA THR A 280 -7.17 -30.19 -12.29
C THR A 280 -6.26 -29.34 -11.40
N PHE A 281 -4.94 -29.59 -11.40
CA PHE A 281 -3.94 -28.79 -10.69
C PHE A 281 -3.87 -27.31 -11.15
N GLY A 282 -4.71 -26.94 -12.12
CA GLY A 282 -5.00 -25.57 -12.51
C GLY A 282 -3.95 -24.97 -13.43
N SER A 283 -4.29 -23.83 -14.04
CA SER A 283 -3.41 -23.03 -14.90
C SER A 283 -2.52 -22.04 -14.13
N GLY A 284 -2.55 -22.08 -12.79
CA GLY A 284 -1.88 -21.12 -11.92
C GLY A 284 -0.37 -21.36 -11.77
N ARG A 285 0.34 -20.38 -11.17
CA ARG A 285 1.80 -20.45 -10.94
C ARG A 285 2.24 -21.61 -10.04
N HIS A 286 1.35 -22.11 -9.18
CA HIS A 286 1.65 -23.27 -8.33
C HIS A 286 1.89 -24.56 -9.10
N ARG A 287 1.46 -24.65 -10.38
CA ARG A 287 1.73 -25.80 -11.25
C ARG A 287 3.23 -26.08 -11.44
N TYR A 288 4.08 -25.08 -11.24
CA TYR A 288 5.54 -25.22 -11.34
C TYR A 288 6.21 -25.42 -9.97
N GLN A 289 5.43 -25.70 -8.92
CA GLN A 289 5.96 -25.93 -7.58
C GLN A 289 6.06 -27.43 -7.27
N ALA A 290 7.15 -27.84 -6.64
CA ALA A 290 7.29 -29.21 -6.12
C ALA A 290 6.17 -29.54 -5.12
N CYS A 291 5.63 -30.76 -5.18
CA CYS A 291 4.54 -31.19 -4.28
C CYS A 291 4.93 -31.02 -2.80
N ILE A 292 6.18 -31.32 -2.46
CA ILE A 292 6.72 -31.25 -1.10
C ILE A 292 6.90 -29.81 -0.57
N THR A 293 6.80 -28.78 -1.42
CA THR A 293 6.76 -27.39 -0.94
C THR A 293 5.46 -27.08 -0.20
N CYS A 294 4.35 -27.67 -0.68
CA CYS A 294 3.05 -27.57 -0.03
C CYS A 294 2.78 -28.76 0.91
N HIS A 295 3.38 -29.92 0.68
CA HIS A 295 3.27 -31.10 1.53
C HIS A 295 4.59 -31.34 2.26
N LYS A 296 4.94 -30.46 3.21
CA LYS A 296 6.29 -30.44 3.82
C LYS A 296 6.66 -31.74 4.54
N ASP A 297 5.66 -32.45 5.08
CA ASP A 297 5.90 -33.64 5.92
C ASP A 297 5.93 -34.96 5.15
N VAL A 298 5.56 -34.98 3.86
CA VAL A 298 5.46 -36.23 3.11
C VAL A 298 6.83 -36.78 2.69
N ALA A 299 7.90 -36.01 2.86
CA ALA A 299 9.26 -36.48 2.61
C ALA A 299 9.79 -37.41 3.73
N GLY A 300 9.09 -37.49 4.87
CA GLY A 300 9.46 -38.36 6.00
C GLY A 300 8.82 -39.75 5.93
N SER A 301 9.36 -40.67 6.74
CA SER A 301 8.72 -41.95 7.07
C SER A 301 8.19 -41.88 8.50
N PRO A 302 6.88 -42.12 8.74
CA PRO A 302 5.88 -42.56 7.77
C PRO A 302 5.45 -41.46 6.80
N HIS A 303 5.24 -41.83 5.53
CA HIS A 303 4.81 -40.93 4.45
C HIS A 303 3.38 -40.41 4.71
N LYS A 304 3.28 -39.28 5.41
CA LYS A 304 2.00 -38.71 5.86
C LYS A 304 2.02 -37.20 5.74
N SER A 305 0.95 -36.63 5.19
CA SER A 305 0.75 -35.18 5.18
C SER A 305 -0.01 -34.78 6.45
N GLU A 306 0.71 -34.33 7.48
CA GLU A 306 0.12 -33.83 8.72
C GLU A 306 -0.10 -32.32 8.67
N SER A 307 0.95 -31.59 8.28
CA SER A 307 0.96 -30.17 8.01
C SER A 307 1.10 -29.88 6.51
N GLY A 308 0.43 -28.82 6.08
CA GLY A 308 0.57 -28.26 4.74
C GLY A 308 1.39 -26.97 4.78
N GLY A 309 1.91 -26.55 3.62
CA GLY A 309 2.53 -25.26 3.45
C GLY A 309 1.56 -24.15 3.84
N VAL A 310 2.07 -23.15 4.55
CA VAL A 310 1.25 -22.00 4.95
C VAL A 310 1.23 -21.04 3.78
N CYS A 311 0.06 -20.75 3.21
CA CYS A 311 -0.05 -19.89 2.03
C CYS A 311 0.64 -18.53 2.23
N LYS A 312 0.63 -18.02 3.48
CA LYS A 312 1.24 -16.75 3.87
C LYS A 312 2.78 -16.74 3.79
N ASP A 313 3.42 -17.90 3.69
CA ASP A 313 4.88 -17.99 3.48
C ASP A 313 5.27 -17.42 2.11
N CYS A 314 4.35 -17.45 1.14
CA CYS A 314 4.60 -16.99 -0.24
C CYS A 314 3.60 -15.95 -0.76
N HIS A 315 2.42 -15.82 -0.13
CA HIS A 315 1.35 -14.90 -0.55
C HIS A 315 1.06 -13.85 0.51
N TYR A 316 0.71 -12.66 0.04
CA TYR A 316 0.22 -11.56 0.87
C TYR A 316 -1.28 -11.70 1.10
N LEU A 317 -1.74 -11.31 2.29
CA LEU A 317 -3.18 -11.18 2.55
C LEU A 317 -3.73 -10.01 1.72
N HIS A 318 -5.00 -10.09 1.31
CA HIS A 318 -5.72 -8.96 0.76
C HIS A 318 -6.37 -8.12 1.86
N ASP A 319 -6.73 -6.88 1.57
CA ASP A 319 -7.46 -6.00 2.47
C ASP A 319 -8.99 -6.15 2.30
N ASP A 320 -9.75 -5.23 2.89
CA ASP A 320 -11.22 -5.17 2.79
C ASP A 320 -11.73 -4.97 1.32
N SER A 321 -10.87 -4.63 0.35
CA SER A 321 -11.31 -4.29 -1.02
C SER A 321 -11.58 -5.51 -1.92
N ALA A 322 -10.93 -6.65 -1.67
CA ALA A 322 -11.01 -7.81 -2.56
C ALA A 322 -12.28 -8.65 -2.38
N ALA A 323 -12.76 -8.82 -1.14
CA ALA A 323 -13.89 -9.68 -0.80
C ALA A 323 -14.80 -9.07 0.29
N GLY A 324 -14.77 -7.76 0.46
CA GLY A 324 -15.56 -7.04 1.47
C GLY A 324 -15.02 -7.09 2.91
N ASP A 325 -14.10 -8.01 3.20
CA ASP A 325 -13.37 -8.13 4.46
C ASP A 325 -12.02 -8.84 4.20
N PRO A 326 -10.95 -8.58 4.99
CA PRO A 326 -9.68 -9.30 4.89
C PRO A 326 -9.77 -10.77 5.32
N HIS A 327 -10.90 -11.22 5.89
CA HIS A 327 -11.17 -12.62 6.24
C HIS A 327 -10.08 -13.25 7.10
N LEU A 328 -9.55 -12.51 8.07
CA LEU A 328 -8.40 -12.93 8.90
C LEU A 328 -8.63 -14.20 9.73
N ARG A 329 -9.90 -14.54 10.02
CA ARG A 329 -10.30 -15.79 10.68
C ARG A 329 -10.53 -16.94 9.71
N VAL A 330 -10.40 -16.73 8.41
CA VAL A 330 -10.60 -17.76 7.38
C VAL A 330 -9.23 -18.15 6.83
N GLN A 331 -8.92 -19.44 6.88
CA GLN A 331 -7.69 -19.93 6.28
C GLN A 331 -7.78 -19.82 4.75
N CYS A 332 -6.71 -19.39 4.09
CA CYS A 332 -6.73 -19.09 2.65
C CYS A 332 -7.33 -20.24 1.83
N GLN A 333 -7.02 -21.50 2.14
CA GLN A 333 -7.61 -22.64 1.42
C GLN A 333 -9.14 -22.80 1.58
N ALA A 334 -9.74 -22.35 2.69
CA ALA A 334 -11.19 -22.44 2.90
C ALA A 334 -11.99 -21.59 1.88
N CYS A 335 -11.36 -20.54 1.34
CA CYS A 335 -11.92 -19.72 0.26
C CYS A 335 -11.33 -20.13 -1.11
N HIS A 336 -10.01 -20.24 -1.19
CA HIS A 336 -9.32 -20.39 -2.47
C HIS A 336 -9.28 -21.81 -3.03
N ARG A 337 -9.45 -22.89 -2.26
CA ARG A 337 -9.57 -24.25 -2.84
C ARG A 337 -10.99 -24.50 -3.33
N LYS A 338 -11.12 -25.35 -4.36
CA LYS A 338 -12.40 -25.87 -4.81
C LYS A 338 -12.90 -26.94 -3.81
N SER A 339 -13.74 -26.52 -2.87
CA SER A 339 -14.48 -27.40 -1.97
C SER A 339 -15.75 -26.69 -1.50
N PRO A 340 -16.91 -27.33 -1.52
CA PRO A 340 -18.15 -26.71 -1.08
C PRO A 340 -18.28 -26.62 0.47
N PHE A 341 -17.44 -27.33 1.23
CA PHE A 341 -17.59 -27.46 2.68
C PHE A 341 -16.45 -26.80 3.46
N ASN A 342 -16.84 -25.96 4.42
CA ASN A 342 -15.96 -25.31 5.40
C ASN A 342 -16.43 -25.66 6.82
N GLN A 343 -15.49 -25.69 7.76
CA GLN A 343 -15.77 -25.95 9.16
C GLN A 343 -15.03 -24.96 10.05
N TYR A 344 -15.59 -24.67 11.22
CA TYR A 344 -14.90 -23.90 12.24
C TYR A 344 -14.04 -24.83 13.12
N ASP A 345 -12.75 -24.51 13.25
CA ASP A 345 -11.80 -25.16 14.13
C ASP A 345 -11.68 -24.35 15.43
N ALA A 346 -12.28 -24.86 16.50
CA ALA A 346 -12.34 -24.18 17.80
C ALA A 346 -10.97 -24.11 18.50
N GLU A 347 -10.05 -25.04 18.23
CA GLU A 347 -8.71 -25.02 18.82
C GLU A 347 -7.86 -23.89 18.23
N ARG A 348 -8.00 -23.67 16.92
CA ARG A 348 -7.25 -22.64 16.19
C ARG A 348 -7.98 -21.29 16.09
N ASP A 349 -9.28 -21.25 16.40
CA ASP A 349 -10.17 -20.10 16.16
C ASP A 349 -10.11 -19.65 14.68
N LEU A 350 -10.19 -20.62 13.78
CA LEU A 350 -10.11 -20.42 12.34
C LEU A 350 -11.19 -21.22 11.59
N VAL A 351 -11.74 -20.63 10.54
CA VAL A 351 -12.53 -21.34 9.54
C VAL A 351 -11.56 -22.02 8.58
N ILE A 352 -11.61 -23.34 8.55
CA ILE A 352 -10.74 -24.19 7.74
C ILE A 352 -11.57 -24.98 6.72
N LEU A 353 -10.88 -25.52 5.72
CA LEU A 353 -11.48 -26.44 4.76
C LEU A 353 -11.98 -27.69 5.49
N ALA A 354 -13.24 -28.07 5.29
CA ALA A 354 -13.79 -29.24 5.97
C ALA A 354 -13.14 -30.52 5.43
N ARG A 355 -12.88 -31.48 6.32
CA ARG A 355 -12.40 -32.83 5.94
C ARG A 355 -13.54 -33.84 5.77
N LYS A 356 -14.75 -33.46 6.18
CA LYS A 356 -15.96 -34.25 6.08
C LYS A 356 -17.08 -33.39 5.51
N ASP A 357 -18.02 -34.02 4.81
CA ASP A 357 -19.23 -33.36 4.36
C ASP A 357 -20.24 -33.15 5.51
N ASP A 358 -21.38 -32.54 5.22
CA ASP A 358 -22.46 -32.30 6.20
C ASP A 358 -23.06 -33.61 6.76
N LYS A 359 -22.83 -34.77 6.12
CA LYS A 359 -23.26 -36.10 6.56
C LYS A 359 -22.17 -36.87 7.32
N GLY A 360 -20.99 -36.28 7.50
CA GLY A 360 -19.86 -36.88 8.21
C GLY A 360 -18.99 -37.82 7.36
N LEU A 361 -19.23 -37.91 6.05
CA LEU A 361 -18.42 -38.71 5.12
C LEU A 361 -17.10 -37.99 4.80
N PRO A 362 -15.98 -38.71 4.69
CA PRO A 362 -14.68 -38.11 4.41
C PRO A 362 -14.61 -37.52 3.00
N LEU A 363 -14.12 -36.28 2.89
CA LEU A 363 -13.89 -35.60 1.62
C LEU A 363 -12.50 -35.93 1.07
N ALA A 364 -12.42 -36.20 -0.23
CA ALA A 364 -11.17 -36.56 -0.90
C ALA A 364 -10.21 -35.36 -1.09
N LEU A 365 -10.74 -34.12 -1.17
CA LEU A 365 -9.98 -32.86 -1.33
C LEU A 365 -8.92 -32.91 -2.45
N LEU A 366 -9.24 -33.57 -3.56
CA LEU A 366 -8.29 -33.89 -4.64
C LEU A 366 -8.08 -32.76 -5.65
N ASP A 367 -9.05 -31.84 -5.77
CA ASP A 367 -8.98 -30.74 -6.73
C ASP A 367 -8.06 -29.63 -6.21
N HIS A 368 -6.85 -29.59 -6.75
CA HIS A 368 -5.81 -28.59 -6.41
C HIS A 368 -6.02 -27.25 -7.12
N GLY A 369 -7.07 -27.14 -7.94
CA GLY A 369 -7.49 -25.90 -8.57
C GLY A 369 -7.92 -24.85 -7.55
N LEU A 370 -7.71 -23.60 -7.94
CA LEU A 370 -8.18 -22.45 -7.19
C LEU A 370 -9.60 -22.09 -7.63
N SER A 371 -10.46 -21.73 -6.68
CA SER A 371 -11.80 -21.20 -6.97
C SER A 371 -11.66 -19.78 -7.55
N ASP A 372 -12.55 -19.41 -8.47
CA ASP A 372 -12.63 -18.04 -8.98
C ASP A 372 -13.33 -17.15 -7.98
N VAL A 373 -12.57 -16.45 -7.14
CA VAL A 373 -13.09 -15.60 -6.05
C VAL A 373 -13.95 -14.43 -6.53
N SER A 374 -14.05 -14.16 -7.84
CA SER A 374 -14.99 -13.19 -8.38
C SER A 374 -16.43 -13.74 -8.50
N ASP A 375 -16.59 -15.06 -8.42
CA ASP A 375 -17.88 -15.74 -8.40
C ASP A 375 -18.51 -15.67 -7.00
N GLY A 376 -19.68 -15.02 -6.92
CA GLY A 376 -20.43 -14.83 -5.68
C GLY A 376 -20.91 -16.14 -5.04
N GLU A 377 -20.98 -17.25 -5.79
CA GLU A 377 -21.38 -18.55 -5.24
C GLU A 377 -20.40 -19.08 -4.18
N ILE A 378 -19.12 -18.69 -4.26
CA ILE A 378 -18.11 -19.11 -3.27
C ILE A 378 -18.43 -18.53 -1.89
N CYS A 379 -18.95 -17.29 -1.85
CA CYS A 379 -19.31 -16.66 -0.59
C CYS A 379 -20.42 -17.44 0.14
N ALA A 380 -21.33 -18.09 -0.59
CA ALA A 380 -22.44 -18.86 -0.02
C ALA A 380 -21.99 -20.09 0.80
N ARG A 381 -20.73 -20.53 0.66
CA ARG A 381 -20.13 -21.59 1.49
C ARG A 381 -20.11 -21.21 2.98
N CYS A 382 -19.98 -19.91 3.27
CA CYS A 382 -19.94 -19.37 4.63
C CYS A 382 -21.14 -18.46 4.92
N HIS A 383 -21.56 -17.65 3.93
CA HIS A 383 -22.64 -16.69 4.03
C HIS A 383 -23.98 -17.33 3.65
N ARG A 384 -24.53 -18.12 4.58
CA ARG A 384 -25.86 -18.71 4.49
C ARG A 384 -26.52 -18.74 5.88
N SER A 385 -27.85 -18.71 5.91
CA SER A 385 -28.58 -18.87 7.16
C SER A 385 -28.27 -20.22 7.81
N GLY A 386 -28.09 -20.22 9.13
CA GLY A 386 -27.71 -21.42 9.89
C GLY A 386 -26.29 -21.95 9.65
N ASN A 387 -25.39 -21.14 9.08
CA ASN A 387 -23.99 -21.55 8.91
C ASN A 387 -23.31 -21.88 10.26
N LYS A 388 -22.41 -22.87 10.25
CA LYS A 388 -21.67 -23.34 11.43
C LYS A 388 -20.30 -22.67 11.60
N VAL A 389 -20.00 -21.66 10.79
CA VAL A 389 -18.68 -21.02 10.74
C VAL A 389 -18.64 -19.66 11.44
N GLY A 390 -19.78 -19.21 11.98
CA GLY A 390 -19.89 -17.93 12.68
C GLY A 390 -19.75 -16.73 11.74
N ALA A 391 -20.35 -16.82 10.54
CA ALA A 391 -20.39 -15.75 9.55
C ALA A 391 -21.80 -15.14 9.47
N ALA A 392 -21.88 -13.90 8.95
CA ALA A 392 -23.16 -13.30 8.61
C ALA A 392 -23.83 -14.05 7.46
N SER A 393 -25.15 -14.21 7.48
CA SER A 393 -25.88 -14.93 6.43
C SER A 393 -25.87 -14.19 5.09
N SER A 394 -25.71 -12.87 5.11
CA SER A 394 -25.57 -12.02 3.93
C SER A 394 -24.10 -11.70 3.65
N VAL A 395 -23.74 -11.63 2.37
CA VAL A 395 -22.46 -11.07 1.92
C VAL A 395 -22.52 -9.54 2.06
N LEU A 396 -21.58 -8.95 2.79
CA LEU A 396 -21.52 -7.51 3.00
C LEU A 396 -20.55 -6.86 2.01
N PRO A 397 -20.88 -5.67 1.48
CA PRO A 397 -19.96 -4.97 0.60
C PRO A 397 -18.74 -4.47 1.36
N GLY A 398 -17.63 -4.32 0.63
CA GLY A 398 -16.45 -3.64 1.15
C GLY A 398 -16.76 -2.21 1.56
N LYS A 399 -16.05 -1.77 2.61
CA LYS A 399 -16.16 -0.42 3.13
C LYS A 399 -15.68 0.59 2.09
N GLY A 400 -16.38 1.73 1.99
CA GLY A 400 -15.98 2.84 1.12
C GLY A 400 -15.00 3.81 1.79
N ILE A 401 -14.46 4.74 0.99
CA ILE A 401 -13.51 5.77 1.43
C ILE A 401 -13.95 6.55 2.68
N PHE A 402 -15.25 6.80 2.86
CA PHE A 402 -15.77 7.53 4.02
C PHE A 402 -15.69 6.76 5.35
N CYS A 403 -15.58 5.45 5.29
CA CYS A 403 -15.44 4.63 6.47
C CYS A 403 -14.06 4.81 7.14
N ILE A 404 -13.07 5.34 6.42
CA ILE A 404 -11.70 5.56 6.91
C ILE A 404 -11.64 6.51 8.12
N ILE A 405 -12.68 7.31 8.35
CA ILE A 405 -12.71 8.24 9.48
C ILE A 405 -12.94 7.51 10.81
N CYS A 406 -13.54 6.32 10.76
CA CYS A 406 -13.91 5.57 11.96
C CYS A 406 -13.14 4.26 12.13
N HIS A 407 -12.74 3.60 11.05
CA HIS A 407 -12.05 2.31 11.12
C HIS A 407 -11.26 2.04 9.84
N SER A 408 -10.49 0.94 9.82
CA SER A 408 -9.78 0.49 8.62
C SER A 408 -10.74 0.42 7.43
N ALA A 409 -10.38 1.09 6.34
CA ALA A 409 -11.12 1.09 5.09
C ALA A 409 -10.16 1.39 3.92
N PRO A 410 -10.36 0.79 2.75
CA PRO A 410 -9.56 1.06 1.56
C PRO A 410 -9.89 2.43 0.98
N LEU A 411 -8.99 2.97 0.15
CA LEU A 411 -9.22 4.21 -0.62
C LEU A 411 -10.12 4.01 -1.86
N SER A 412 -10.93 2.96 -1.87
CA SER A 412 -11.89 2.68 -2.93
C SER A 412 -13.27 3.26 -2.60
N ILE A 413 -14.07 3.58 -3.63
CA ILE A 413 -15.46 3.99 -3.46
C ILE A 413 -16.30 2.85 -2.85
N GLY A 414 -16.00 1.60 -3.21
CA GLY A 414 -16.76 0.43 -2.76
C GLY A 414 -18.11 0.33 -3.46
N HIS A 415 -19.17 0.01 -2.71
CA HIS A 415 -20.54 -0.06 -3.20
C HIS A 415 -21.07 1.29 -3.76
N TRP A 416 -21.98 1.24 -4.74
CA TRP A 416 -22.50 2.43 -5.43
C TRP A 416 -23.17 3.45 -4.49
N SER A 417 -23.77 2.99 -3.40
CA SER A 417 -24.38 3.86 -2.38
C SER A 417 -23.37 4.80 -1.71
N PHE A 418 -22.14 4.31 -1.48
CA PHE A 418 -21.04 5.15 -0.98
C PHE A 418 -20.64 6.20 -2.02
N GLY A 419 -20.64 5.82 -3.30
CA GLY A 419 -20.41 6.73 -4.42
C GLY A 419 -21.46 7.83 -4.52
N ALA A 420 -22.75 7.50 -4.36
CA ALA A 420 -23.83 8.48 -4.35
C ALA A 420 -23.67 9.50 -3.20
N ALA A 421 -23.39 9.04 -1.98
CA ALA A 421 -23.09 9.92 -0.85
C ALA A 421 -21.85 10.80 -1.12
N PHE A 422 -20.84 10.26 -1.81
CA PHE A 422 -19.61 10.99 -2.15
C PHE A 422 -19.87 12.13 -3.13
N LEU A 423 -20.71 11.89 -4.15
CA LEU A 423 -21.12 12.92 -5.09
C LEU A 423 -21.93 14.04 -4.43
N ILE A 424 -22.86 13.71 -3.52
CA ILE A 424 -23.62 14.71 -2.76
C ILE A 424 -22.68 15.57 -1.89
N PHE A 425 -21.75 14.92 -1.19
CA PHE A 425 -20.74 15.60 -0.39
C PHE A 425 -19.87 16.55 -1.24
N LEU A 426 -19.35 16.09 -2.38
CA LEU A 426 -18.56 16.92 -3.30
C LEU A 426 -19.37 18.08 -3.88
N GLY A 427 -20.63 17.85 -4.26
CA GLY A 427 -21.54 18.89 -4.73
C GLY A 427 -21.79 19.96 -3.66
N GLY A 428 -21.97 19.54 -2.40
CA GLY A 428 -22.11 20.44 -1.27
C GLY A 428 -20.84 21.23 -0.97
N LEU A 429 -19.67 20.60 -1.01
CA LEU A 429 -18.38 21.30 -0.89
C LEU A 429 -18.19 22.30 -2.02
N TYR A 430 -18.47 21.91 -3.26
CA TYR A 430 -18.41 22.80 -4.41
C TYR A 430 -19.32 24.02 -4.21
N GLY A 431 -20.57 23.82 -3.80
CA GLY A 431 -21.50 24.90 -3.49
C GLY A 431 -21.01 25.82 -2.37
N MET A 432 -20.45 25.24 -1.30
CA MET A 432 -19.87 26.00 -0.19
C MET A 432 -18.69 26.87 -0.67
N PHE A 433 -17.74 26.29 -1.40
CA PHE A 433 -16.61 27.03 -1.93
C PHE A 433 -17.06 28.08 -2.95
N PHE A 434 -17.99 27.75 -3.85
CA PHE A 434 -18.56 28.67 -4.83
C PHE A 434 -19.18 29.90 -4.18
N LEU A 435 -19.94 29.73 -3.10
CA LEU A 435 -20.49 30.84 -2.32
C LEU A 435 -19.38 31.67 -1.66
N TRP A 436 -18.32 31.04 -1.18
CA TRP A 436 -17.21 31.74 -0.54
C TRP A 436 -16.39 32.56 -1.56
N PHE A 437 -16.18 32.01 -2.76
CA PHE A 437 -15.52 32.69 -3.88
C PHE A 437 -16.39 33.75 -4.56
N ARG A 438 -17.71 33.79 -4.31
CA ARG A 438 -18.57 34.94 -4.64
C ARG A 438 -18.30 36.15 -3.77
N GLY A 439 -17.78 35.94 -2.55
CA GLY A 439 -17.29 37.03 -1.69
C GLY A 439 -16.08 37.75 -2.28
N ARG A 440 -15.76 38.94 -1.74
CA ARG A 440 -14.57 39.70 -2.10
C ARG A 440 -13.33 39.09 -1.46
N ILE A 441 -12.27 38.85 -2.22
CA ILE A 441 -10.96 38.39 -1.71
C ILE A 441 -9.92 39.45 -2.08
N GLY A 442 -9.48 40.24 -1.11
CA GLY A 442 -8.61 41.41 -1.35
C GLY A 442 -9.33 42.51 -2.15
N HIS A 443 -8.72 42.95 -3.25
CA HIS A 443 -9.33 43.96 -4.14
C HIS A 443 -10.18 43.37 -5.27
N GLU A 444 -10.21 42.05 -5.43
CA GLU A 444 -10.79 41.41 -6.60
C GLU A 444 -12.20 40.83 -6.33
N GLU A 445 -13.19 41.26 -7.11
CA GLU A 445 -14.59 40.84 -6.95
C GLU A 445 -15.10 39.90 -8.06
N THR A 446 -14.54 39.97 -9.28
CA THR A 446 -15.18 39.41 -10.47
C THR A 446 -14.52 38.12 -11.01
N SER A 447 -13.19 37.99 -10.97
CA SER A 447 -12.49 36.83 -11.56
C SER A 447 -12.18 35.73 -10.55
N ALA A 448 -12.81 34.57 -10.71
CA ALA A 448 -12.54 33.39 -9.88
C ALA A 448 -11.10 32.88 -9.99
N HIS A 449 -10.53 32.88 -11.20
CA HIS A 449 -9.13 32.48 -11.42
C HIS A 449 -8.15 33.41 -10.70
N ARG A 450 -8.41 34.73 -10.71
CA ARG A 450 -7.56 35.69 -10.02
C ARG A 450 -7.66 35.55 -8.50
N LYS A 451 -8.86 35.27 -7.97
CA LYS A 451 -9.07 34.95 -6.55
C LYS A 451 -8.32 33.69 -6.12
N ILE A 452 -8.33 32.63 -6.93
CA ILE A 452 -7.58 31.39 -6.66
C ILE A 452 -6.07 31.64 -6.71
N SER A 453 -5.58 32.41 -7.70
CA SER A 453 -4.17 32.80 -7.78
C SER A 453 -3.72 33.61 -6.58
N LEU A 454 -4.51 34.62 -6.17
CA LEU A 454 -4.22 35.47 -5.02
C LEU A 454 -4.27 34.68 -3.70
N ALA A 455 -5.27 33.80 -3.53
CA ALA A 455 -5.35 32.92 -2.38
C ALA A 455 -4.18 31.92 -2.36
N GLY A 456 -3.80 31.36 -3.51
CA GLY A 456 -2.67 30.44 -3.66
C GLY A 456 -1.32 31.11 -3.40
N GLU A 457 -1.08 32.29 -3.95
CA GLU A 457 0.11 33.11 -3.70
C GLU A 457 0.18 33.54 -2.24
N GLY A 458 -0.93 33.97 -1.64
CA GLY A 458 -1.01 34.32 -0.22
C GLY A 458 -0.74 33.14 0.70
N LEU A 459 -1.33 31.96 0.40
CA LEU A 459 -1.09 30.74 1.16
C LEU A 459 0.37 30.29 1.03
N TRP A 460 0.91 30.30 -0.19
CA TRP A 460 2.29 29.92 -0.48
C TRP A 460 3.29 30.85 0.22
N GLN A 461 3.10 32.17 0.12
CA GLN A 461 3.93 33.13 0.82
C GLN A 461 3.83 32.98 2.34
N THR A 462 2.65 32.70 2.89
CA THR A 462 2.49 32.57 4.34
C THR A 462 3.13 31.27 4.86
N VAL A 463 2.94 30.14 4.17
CA VAL A 463 3.54 28.83 4.53
C VAL A 463 5.07 28.88 4.47
N PHE A 464 5.65 29.58 3.49
CA PHE A 464 7.11 29.70 3.33
C PHE A 464 7.70 31.00 3.92
N SER A 465 6.99 31.66 4.83
CA SER A 465 7.50 32.87 5.52
C SER A 465 8.02 32.57 6.94
N ARG A 466 8.62 33.59 7.59
CA ARG A 466 8.88 33.59 9.04
C ARG A 466 7.62 33.43 9.91
N ARG A 467 6.42 33.42 9.31
CA ARG A 467 5.12 33.29 10.01
C ARG A 467 4.71 31.84 10.24
N LEU A 468 5.39 30.85 9.63
CA LEU A 468 5.08 29.43 9.81
C LEU A 468 5.03 28.96 11.28
N PRO A 469 5.97 29.35 12.18
CA PRO A 469 5.86 28.96 13.60
C PRO A 469 4.61 29.51 14.28
N ARG A 470 4.15 30.69 13.87
CA ARG A 470 2.92 31.30 14.40
C ARG A 470 1.68 30.62 13.86
N LEU A 471 1.65 30.30 12.57
CA LEU A 471 0.59 29.46 11.97
C LEU A 471 0.53 28.07 12.61
N LEU A 472 1.68 27.41 12.82
CA LEU A 472 1.76 26.13 13.52
C LEU A 472 1.28 26.25 14.97
N SER A 473 1.57 27.37 15.65
CA SER A 473 1.06 27.64 16.99
C SER A 473 -0.46 27.83 16.99
N VAL A 474 -1.03 28.56 16.03
CA VAL A 474 -2.50 28.69 15.89
C VAL A 474 -3.12 27.33 15.57
N PHE A 475 -2.54 26.57 14.65
CA PHE A 475 -3.02 25.22 14.35
C PHE A 475 -2.96 24.30 15.57
N LEU A 476 -1.84 24.27 16.29
CA LEU A 476 -1.67 23.41 17.47
C LEU A 476 -2.58 23.84 18.63
N PHE A 477 -2.57 25.12 19.00
CA PHE A 477 -3.30 25.60 20.17
C PHE A 477 -4.77 25.87 19.89
N ASP A 478 -5.12 26.47 18.75
CA ASP A 478 -6.50 26.88 18.46
C ASP A 478 -7.29 25.83 17.66
N VAL A 479 -6.65 25.04 16.79
CA VAL A 479 -7.34 23.97 16.03
C VAL A 479 -7.28 22.63 16.78
N LEU A 480 -6.08 22.12 17.11
CA LEU A 480 -5.94 20.82 17.78
C LEU A 480 -6.36 20.89 19.26
N LEU A 481 -5.79 21.79 20.05
CA LEU A 481 -6.08 21.91 21.49
C LEU A 481 -7.33 22.75 21.82
N GLN A 482 -7.95 23.38 20.82
CA GLN A 482 -9.20 24.14 20.95
C GLN A 482 -9.15 25.25 22.04
N ARG A 483 -7.99 25.91 22.20
CA ARG A 483 -7.72 26.92 23.24
C ARG A 483 -8.76 28.04 23.31
N ARG A 484 -9.32 28.48 22.17
CA ARG A 484 -10.36 29.52 22.15
C ARG A 484 -11.63 29.06 22.88
N LEU A 485 -12.06 27.82 22.63
CA LEU A 485 -13.21 27.22 23.31
C LEU A 485 -12.95 27.03 24.81
N LEU A 486 -11.71 26.69 25.20
CA LEU A 486 -11.30 26.61 26.59
C LEU A 486 -11.44 27.96 27.32
N LYS A 487 -11.06 29.05 26.66
CA LYS A 487 -11.19 30.42 27.20
C LYS A 487 -12.65 30.86 27.36
N GLU A 488 -13.54 30.40 26.48
CA GLU A 488 -14.97 30.70 26.58
C GLU A 488 -15.67 29.89 27.68
N SER A 489 -15.42 28.58 27.73
CA SER A 489 -16.02 27.71 28.74
C SER A 489 -15.30 26.37 28.82
N VAL A 490 -14.74 26.07 29.99
CA VAL A 490 -14.12 24.77 30.30
C VAL A 490 -15.09 23.62 30.08
N SER A 491 -16.37 23.79 30.46
CA SER A 491 -17.40 22.75 30.29
C SER A 491 -17.72 22.47 28.82
N ARG A 492 -17.83 23.52 27.97
CA ARG A 492 -18.01 23.33 26.51
C ARG A 492 -16.79 22.66 25.91
N TRP A 493 -15.61 23.16 26.25
CA TRP A 493 -14.34 22.61 25.80
C TRP A 493 -14.21 21.13 26.16
N PHE A 494 -14.53 20.74 27.39
CA PHE A 494 -14.43 19.34 27.82
C PHE A 494 -15.35 18.42 27.00
N SER A 495 -16.65 18.77 26.90
CA SER A 495 -17.61 17.95 26.12
C SER A 495 -17.25 17.85 24.64
N HIS A 496 -16.82 18.96 24.03
CA HIS A 496 -16.44 18.99 22.62
C HIS A 496 -15.10 18.29 22.37
N SER A 497 -14.15 18.43 23.29
CA SER A 497 -12.84 17.75 23.22
C SER A 497 -13.01 16.24 23.24
N LEU A 498 -13.91 15.69 24.07
CA LEU A 498 -14.20 14.25 24.06
C LEU A 498 -14.67 13.79 22.67
N ILE A 499 -15.65 14.47 22.08
CA ILE A 499 -16.14 14.13 20.73
C ILE A 499 -15.01 14.26 19.70
N TYR A 500 -14.28 15.37 19.72
CA TYR A 500 -13.21 15.68 18.78
C TYR A 500 -12.04 14.68 18.85
N TYR A 501 -11.48 14.44 20.04
CA TYR A 501 -10.36 13.53 20.22
C TYR A 501 -10.76 12.07 20.02
N GLY A 502 -12.01 11.72 20.31
CA GLY A 502 -12.55 10.42 19.97
C GLY A 502 -12.56 10.16 18.46
N PHE A 503 -13.08 11.10 17.65
CA PHE A 503 -13.02 11.00 16.20
C PHE A 503 -11.60 11.08 15.64
N LEU A 504 -10.77 12.00 16.16
CA LEU A 504 -9.37 12.14 15.75
C LEU A 504 -8.57 10.86 16.03
N GLY A 505 -8.82 10.22 17.18
CA GLY A 505 -8.20 8.94 17.55
C GLY A 505 -8.59 7.80 16.61
N LYS A 506 -9.88 7.67 16.27
CA LYS A 506 -10.34 6.69 15.28
C LYS A 506 -9.75 6.94 13.88
N PHE A 507 -9.75 8.19 13.44
CA PHE A 507 -9.17 8.55 12.15
C PHE A 507 -7.66 8.30 12.12
N ALA A 508 -6.93 8.61 13.19
CA ALA A 508 -5.51 8.33 13.30
C ALA A 508 -5.23 6.82 13.27
N LEU A 509 -6.04 6.00 13.95
CA LEU A 509 -5.93 4.55 13.93
C LEU A 509 -6.18 3.97 12.53
N ALA A 510 -7.19 4.48 11.83
CA ALA A 510 -7.50 4.08 10.46
C ALA A 510 -6.41 4.49 9.46
N CYS A 511 -5.89 5.71 9.55
CA CYS A 511 -4.74 6.16 8.76
C CYS A 511 -3.48 5.30 9.05
N LEU A 512 -3.23 4.96 10.31
CA LEU A 512 -2.13 4.08 10.70
C LEU A 512 -2.32 2.67 10.11
N SER A 513 -3.54 2.14 10.13
CA SER A 513 -3.87 0.85 9.50
C SER A 513 -3.62 0.89 7.98
N LEU A 514 -4.11 1.92 7.29
CA LEU A 514 -3.91 2.09 5.85
C LEU A 514 -2.41 2.21 5.50
N PHE A 515 -1.68 3.07 6.21
CA PHE A 515 -0.26 3.32 5.93
C PHE A 515 0.61 2.11 6.28
N SER A 516 0.38 1.46 7.42
CA SER A 516 1.12 0.26 7.81
C SER A 516 0.91 -0.88 6.82
N TYR A 517 -0.33 -1.11 6.38
CA TYR A 517 -0.63 -2.11 5.36
C TYR A 517 -0.03 -1.74 4.00
N GLY A 518 -0.11 -0.47 3.58
CA GLY A 518 0.48 -0.02 2.31
C GLY A 518 2.01 -0.13 2.25
N LEU A 519 2.70 0.07 3.38
CA LEU A 519 4.16 -0.07 3.45
C LEU A 519 4.61 -1.52 3.64
N LEU A 520 4.00 -2.23 4.58
CA LEU A 520 4.39 -3.58 4.99
C LEU A 520 3.13 -4.43 5.19
N PRO A 521 2.55 -5.02 4.13
CA PRO A 521 1.30 -5.77 4.22
C PRO A 521 1.36 -6.96 5.20
N GLN A 522 2.54 -7.57 5.39
CA GLN A 522 2.79 -8.69 6.32
C GLN A 522 3.42 -8.25 7.64
N GLY A 523 3.53 -6.93 7.86
CA GLY A 523 4.04 -6.40 9.11
C GLY A 523 3.16 -6.85 10.28
N ARG A 524 3.78 -7.21 11.41
CA ARG A 524 3.06 -7.58 12.64
C ARG A 524 2.06 -6.50 13.05
N LEU A 525 2.44 -5.23 12.91
CA LEU A 525 1.58 -4.10 13.21
C LEU A 525 0.40 -4.02 12.24
N SER A 526 0.63 -4.18 10.94
CA SER A 526 -0.40 -4.11 9.90
C SER A 526 -1.48 -5.19 10.12
N LEU A 527 -1.05 -6.42 10.39
CA LEU A 527 -1.96 -7.53 10.70
C LEU A 527 -2.68 -7.31 12.03
N ALA A 528 -2.01 -6.78 13.05
CA ALA A 528 -2.65 -6.45 14.34
C ALA A 528 -3.69 -5.35 14.21
N LEU A 529 -3.49 -4.36 13.34
CA LEU A 529 -4.44 -3.26 13.12
C LEU A 529 -5.62 -3.65 12.22
N LEU A 530 -5.41 -4.60 11.29
CA LEU A 530 -6.48 -5.16 10.45
C LEU A 530 -7.34 -6.18 11.20
N ASP A 531 -6.75 -6.95 12.11
CA ASP A 531 -7.50 -7.92 12.92
C ASP A 531 -8.33 -7.22 14.00
N LYS A 532 -9.64 -7.17 13.77
CA LYS A 532 -10.63 -6.60 14.70
C LYS A 532 -10.61 -7.27 16.08
N ASN A 533 -10.11 -8.50 16.19
CA ASN A 533 -10.02 -9.25 17.46
C ASN A 533 -8.66 -9.11 18.13
N ASN A 534 -7.69 -8.44 17.50
CA ASN A 534 -6.43 -8.15 18.14
C ASN A 534 -6.65 -7.16 19.27
N TRP A 535 -5.96 -7.37 20.38
CA TRP A 535 -6.11 -6.55 21.58
C TRP A 535 -5.87 -5.05 21.32
N ILE A 536 -4.95 -4.69 20.43
CA ILE A 536 -4.65 -3.28 20.09
C ILE A 536 -5.84 -2.66 19.36
N ALA A 537 -6.27 -3.31 18.28
CA ALA A 537 -7.36 -2.81 17.45
C ALA A 537 -8.68 -2.77 18.23
N ALA A 538 -9.03 -3.85 18.94
CA ALA A 538 -10.26 -3.94 19.72
C ALA A 538 -10.31 -2.87 20.83
N SER A 539 -9.26 -2.78 21.66
CA SER A 539 -9.25 -1.86 22.81
C SER A 539 -9.29 -0.40 22.38
N LEU A 540 -8.54 -0.03 21.33
CA LEU A 540 -8.50 1.36 20.85
C LEU A 540 -9.82 1.76 20.17
N ASN A 541 -10.42 0.87 19.38
CA ASN A 541 -11.72 1.15 18.75
C ASN A 541 -12.83 1.34 19.79
N ASP A 542 -12.87 0.50 20.83
CA ASP A 542 -13.82 0.62 21.94
C ASP A 542 -13.56 1.88 22.79
N LEU A 543 -12.29 2.18 23.10
CA LEU A 543 -11.90 3.37 23.87
C LEU A 543 -12.33 4.65 23.16
N PHE A 544 -11.95 4.84 21.90
CA PHE A 544 -12.32 6.05 21.17
C PHE A 544 -13.83 6.12 20.93
N GLY A 545 -14.50 4.99 20.68
CA GLY A 545 -15.97 4.94 20.61
C GLY A 545 -16.63 5.39 21.91
N THR A 546 -16.09 4.98 23.05
CA THR A 546 -16.62 5.29 24.39
C THR A 546 -16.44 6.77 24.71
N ILE A 547 -15.27 7.31 24.38
CA ILE A 547 -14.97 8.75 24.51
C ILE A 547 -15.95 9.60 23.70
N ILE A 548 -16.26 9.19 22.45
CA ILE A 548 -17.26 9.87 21.61
C ILE A 548 -18.65 9.82 22.29
N LEU A 549 -19.09 8.64 22.70
CA LEU A 549 -20.42 8.45 23.29
C LEU A 549 -20.57 9.24 24.60
N LEU A 550 -19.56 9.24 25.46
CA LEU A 550 -19.54 10.04 26.70
C LEU A 550 -19.61 11.54 26.40
N GLY A 551 -18.84 12.02 25.41
CA GLY A 551 -18.90 13.41 24.97
C GLY A 551 -20.28 13.83 24.50
N ILE A 552 -20.96 12.96 23.74
CA ILE A 552 -22.33 13.18 23.26
C ILE A 552 -23.33 13.18 24.42
N MET A 553 -23.22 12.22 25.34
CA MET A 553 -24.09 12.15 26.53
C MET A 553 -23.98 13.41 27.40
N ILE A 554 -22.75 13.91 27.62
CA ILE A 554 -22.53 15.16 28.36
C ILE A 554 -23.09 16.35 27.58
N ALA A 555 -22.88 16.42 26.27
CA ALA A 555 -23.41 17.49 25.43
C ALA A 555 -24.95 17.52 25.43
N LEU A 556 -25.60 16.35 25.37
CA LEU A 556 -27.05 16.18 25.47
C LEU A 556 -27.57 16.58 26.86
N ALA A 557 -26.94 16.08 27.93
CA ALA A 557 -27.31 16.40 29.29
C ALA A 557 -27.23 17.91 29.56
N ARG A 558 -26.17 18.58 29.10
CA ARG A 558 -26.04 20.04 29.20
C ARG A 558 -27.15 20.77 28.43
N ARG A 559 -27.56 20.24 27.30
CA ARG A 559 -28.62 20.84 26.48
C ARG A 559 -30.00 20.68 27.10
N MET A 560 -30.28 19.53 27.71
CA MET A 560 -31.58 19.24 28.33
C MET A 560 -31.70 19.85 29.73
N ILE A 561 -30.62 19.84 30.53
CA ILE A 561 -30.64 20.20 31.96
C ILE A 561 -30.26 21.67 32.20
N THR A 562 -29.11 22.13 31.71
CA THR A 562 -28.55 23.44 32.11
C THR A 562 -29.00 24.62 31.24
N ARG A 563 -29.83 24.37 30.21
CA ARG A 563 -30.46 25.34 29.26
C ARG A 563 -29.89 26.77 29.36
N PRO A 564 -28.67 27.04 28.86
CA PRO A 564 -28.08 28.36 28.95
C PRO A 564 -28.88 29.38 28.13
N SER A 565 -29.21 30.52 28.74
CA SER A 565 -30.09 31.59 28.22
C SER A 565 -29.61 32.30 26.94
N HIS A 566 -28.43 31.95 26.42
CA HIS A 566 -27.80 32.55 25.24
C HIS A 566 -27.77 31.61 24.00
N VAL A 567 -28.40 30.45 24.06
CA VAL A 567 -28.45 29.51 22.92
C VAL A 567 -29.87 29.52 22.34
N LEU A 568 -30.08 30.28 21.27
CA LEU A 568 -31.22 30.07 20.39
C LEU A 568 -31.11 28.63 19.87
N THR A 569 -31.90 27.72 20.42
CA THR A 569 -31.91 26.31 20.03
C THR A 569 -32.51 26.19 18.64
N GLU A 570 -31.67 26.24 17.61
CA GLU A 570 -32.10 25.86 16.27
C GLU A 570 -32.16 24.33 16.15
N GLU A 571 -33.19 23.81 15.48
CA GLU A 571 -33.46 22.38 15.32
C GLU A 571 -32.28 21.63 14.68
N GLN A 572 -31.50 22.30 13.83
CA GLN A 572 -30.34 21.75 13.14
C GLN A 572 -29.20 21.31 14.09
N ASP A 573 -29.05 21.96 15.24
CA ASP A 573 -28.03 21.59 16.24
C ASP A 573 -28.45 20.34 17.03
N SER A 574 -29.75 20.09 17.19
CA SER A 574 -30.30 18.84 17.75
C SER A 574 -30.00 17.66 16.84
N LEU A 575 -30.24 17.87 15.54
CA LEU A 575 -30.18 16.82 14.53
C LEU A 575 -28.76 16.28 14.38
N ALA A 576 -27.76 17.16 14.38
CA ALA A 576 -26.35 16.76 14.31
C ALA A 576 -25.95 15.85 15.49
N LEU A 577 -26.28 16.27 16.71
CA LEU A 577 -25.93 15.52 17.92
C LEU A 577 -26.66 14.17 17.99
N LEU A 578 -27.92 14.13 17.55
CA LEU A 578 -28.70 12.90 17.43
C LEU A 578 -28.09 11.94 16.41
N ILE A 579 -27.78 12.41 15.19
CA ILE A 579 -27.20 11.56 14.14
C ILE A 579 -25.85 10.98 14.59
N ILE A 580 -24.94 11.81 15.10
CA ILE A 580 -23.63 11.35 15.58
C ILE A 580 -23.81 10.36 16.76
N GLY A 581 -24.75 10.62 17.67
CA GLY A 581 -25.10 9.70 18.76
C GLY A 581 -25.58 8.36 18.27
N MET A 582 -26.48 8.33 17.27
CA MET A 582 -26.99 7.12 16.65
C MET A 582 -25.90 6.35 15.90
N VAL A 583 -24.97 7.04 15.22
CA VAL A 583 -23.81 6.40 14.59
C VAL A 583 -22.91 5.74 15.64
N ALA A 584 -22.58 6.44 16.72
CA ALA A 584 -21.73 5.90 17.79
C ALA A 584 -22.39 4.69 18.47
N LEU A 585 -23.68 4.79 18.80
CA LEU A 585 -24.45 3.72 19.43
C LEU A 585 -24.59 2.50 18.51
N SER A 586 -24.99 2.71 17.26
CA SER A 586 -25.10 1.62 16.27
C SER A 586 -23.76 0.93 16.04
N GLY A 587 -22.63 1.64 16.12
CA GLY A 587 -21.30 1.03 16.02
C GLY A 587 -21.03 0.00 17.12
N PHE A 588 -21.39 0.28 18.37
CA PHE A 588 -21.26 -0.68 19.47
C PHE A 588 -22.23 -1.86 19.34
N VAL A 589 -23.45 -1.62 18.85
CA VAL A 589 -24.43 -2.69 18.58
C VAL A 589 -23.92 -3.62 17.47
N VAL A 590 -23.36 -3.05 16.39
CA VAL A 590 -22.75 -3.84 15.30
C VAL A 590 -21.56 -4.64 15.80
N GLU A 591 -20.69 -4.07 16.64
CA GLU A 591 -19.55 -4.80 17.21
C GLU A 591 -20.01 -5.92 18.15
N GLY A 592 -20.98 -5.67 19.03
CA GLY A 592 -21.56 -6.70 19.88
C GLY A 592 -22.22 -7.82 19.07
N ALA A 593 -22.96 -7.48 18.02
CA ALA A 593 -23.54 -8.46 17.11
C ALA A 593 -22.45 -9.26 16.37
N ARG A 594 -21.36 -8.61 15.93
CA ARG A 594 -20.21 -9.29 15.32
C ARG A 594 -19.63 -10.32 16.30
N ILE A 595 -19.40 -9.96 17.56
CA ILE A 595 -18.88 -10.86 18.61
C ILE A 595 -19.85 -12.01 18.88
N ALA A 596 -21.16 -11.75 18.87
CA ALA A 596 -22.19 -12.77 19.04
C ALA A 596 -22.21 -13.78 17.87
N VAL A 597 -22.10 -13.30 16.63
CA VAL A 597 -22.08 -14.14 15.42
C VAL A 597 -20.79 -14.94 15.29
N THR A 598 -19.65 -14.28 15.52
CA THR A 598 -18.33 -14.88 15.29
C THR A 598 -17.94 -15.91 16.35
N GLY A 599 -18.57 -15.88 17.53
CA GLY A 599 -18.30 -16.83 18.60
C GLY A 599 -16.86 -16.77 19.13
N ILE A 600 -16.22 -15.60 19.07
CA ILE A 600 -14.82 -15.46 19.48
C ILE A 600 -14.62 -15.88 20.94
N PRO A 601 -13.46 -16.49 21.29
CA PRO A 601 -13.15 -16.84 22.67
C PRO A 601 -13.20 -15.65 23.62
N SER A 602 -13.67 -15.87 24.85
CA SER A 602 -13.88 -14.82 25.86
C SER A 602 -12.62 -14.01 26.17
N TYR A 603 -11.45 -14.64 26.19
CA TYR A 603 -10.18 -13.96 26.45
C TYR A 603 -9.78 -12.97 25.34
N LYS A 604 -10.22 -13.17 24.09
CA LYS A 604 -10.04 -12.18 23.01
C LYS A 604 -11.15 -11.12 23.04
N ALA A 605 -12.39 -11.56 23.27
CA ALA A 605 -13.54 -10.68 23.32
C ALA A 605 -13.43 -9.60 24.41
N PHE A 606 -12.76 -9.92 25.52
CA PHE A 606 -12.53 -9.00 26.65
C PHE A 606 -11.92 -7.65 26.25
N TYR A 607 -11.08 -7.61 25.20
CA TYR A 607 -10.47 -6.34 24.74
C TYR A 607 -11.47 -5.38 24.09
N SER A 608 -12.61 -5.88 23.57
CA SER A 608 -13.76 -5.05 23.23
C SER A 608 -14.64 -4.91 24.48
N PHE A 609 -14.19 -4.09 25.42
CA PHE A 609 -14.77 -4.01 26.76
C PHE A 609 -16.19 -3.42 26.81
N ILE A 610 -16.65 -2.73 25.76
CA ILE A 610 -18.06 -2.35 25.59
C ILE A 610 -18.76 -3.32 24.64
N GLY A 611 -18.12 -3.70 23.53
CA GLY A 611 -18.72 -4.61 22.55
C GLY A 611 -19.04 -5.99 23.14
N TYR A 612 -18.21 -6.52 24.04
CA TYR A 612 -18.42 -7.83 24.66
C TYR A 612 -19.62 -7.87 25.62
N PRO A 613 -19.81 -6.92 26.56
CA PRO A 613 -21.06 -6.80 27.32
C PRO A 613 -22.29 -6.63 26.42
N VAL A 614 -22.20 -5.82 25.36
CA VAL A 614 -23.29 -5.65 24.38
C VAL A 614 -23.61 -6.99 23.71
N ALA A 615 -22.60 -7.78 23.31
CA ALA A 615 -22.80 -9.12 22.78
C ALA A 615 -23.53 -10.04 23.78
N GLY A 616 -23.21 -9.94 25.07
CA GLY A 616 -23.91 -10.65 26.15
C GLY A 616 -25.40 -10.29 26.21
N LEU A 617 -25.73 -9.00 26.15
CA LEU A 617 -27.12 -8.51 26.11
C LEU A 617 -27.85 -8.99 24.86
N LEU A 618 -27.19 -8.93 23.70
CA LEU A 618 -27.77 -9.38 22.43
C LEU A 618 -28.09 -10.88 22.45
N ARG A 619 -27.25 -11.72 23.07
CA ARG A 619 -27.51 -13.16 23.19
C ARG A 619 -28.79 -13.50 23.97
N LEU A 620 -29.30 -12.59 24.83
CA LEU A 620 -30.54 -12.79 25.58
C LEU A 620 -31.80 -12.81 24.71
N PHE A 621 -31.76 -12.20 23.52
CA PHE A 621 -32.93 -12.12 22.64
C PHE A 621 -33.24 -13.42 21.89
N GLY A 622 -32.41 -14.47 22.02
CA GLY A 622 -32.69 -15.81 21.47
C GLY A 622 -32.78 -15.90 19.94
N VAL A 623 -32.33 -14.87 19.22
CA VAL A 623 -32.35 -14.80 17.75
C VAL A 623 -31.05 -15.28 17.13
N THR A 624 -31.11 -15.78 15.89
CA THR A 624 -29.93 -16.10 15.08
C THR A 624 -29.29 -14.81 14.57
N TRP A 625 -28.37 -14.24 15.35
CA TRP A 625 -27.71 -12.97 15.03
C TRP A 625 -27.03 -12.93 13.65
N GLY A 626 -26.65 -14.08 13.08
CA GLY A 626 -26.06 -14.17 11.74
C GLY A 626 -26.98 -13.64 10.64
N ASP A 627 -28.30 -13.81 10.79
CA ASP A 627 -29.30 -13.32 9.84
C ASP A 627 -29.57 -11.82 10.00
N PHE A 628 -29.39 -11.27 11.21
CA PHE A 628 -29.67 -9.87 11.52
C PHE A 628 -28.46 -8.94 11.38
N TYR A 629 -27.25 -9.47 11.49
CA TYR A 629 -26.01 -8.70 11.46
C TYR A 629 -25.89 -7.79 10.24
N GLY A 630 -26.29 -8.29 9.06
CA GLY A 630 -26.20 -7.50 7.83
C GLY A 630 -27.08 -6.25 7.84
N TYR A 631 -28.27 -6.32 8.44
CA TYR A 631 -29.13 -5.15 8.59
C TYR A 631 -28.53 -4.12 9.55
N LEU A 632 -27.98 -4.56 10.69
CA LEU A 632 -27.32 -3.67 11.64
C LEU A 632 -26.12 -2.95 10.98
N TRP A 633 -25.34 -3.68 10.19
CA TRP A 633 -24.23 -3.13 9.43
C TRP A 633 -24.72 -2.06 8.45
N TRP A 634 -25.79 -2.32 7.69
CA TRP A 634 -26.36 -1.35 6.75
C TRP A 634 -26.96 -0.13 7.44
N ILE A 635 -27.64 -0.30 8.56
CA ILE A 635 -28.16 0.82 9.36
C ILE A 635 -27.01 1.73 9.80
N HIS A 636 -25.93 1.16 10.33
CA HIS A 636 -24.74 1.92 10.70
C HIS A 636 -24.12 2.65 9.50
N ALA A 637 -23.92 1.93 8.38
CA ALA A 637 -23.36 2.50 7.16
C ALA A 637 -24.22 3.64 6.58
N LEU A 638 -25.55 3.48 6.57
CA LEU A 638 -26.50 4.49 6.08
C LEU A 638 -26.55 5.73 6.96
N LEU A 639 -26.55 5.57 8.28
CA LEU A 639 -26.45 6.70 9.21
C LEU A 639 -25.17 7.51 8.95
N TRP A 640 -24.05 6.82 8.72
CA TRP A 640 -22.76 7.45 8.46
C TRP A 640 -22.69 8.13 7.08
N MET A 641 -23.19 7.48 6.04
CA MET A 641 -23.31 8.08 4.70
C MET A 641 -24.19 9.33 4.72
N SER A 642 -25.32 9.26 5.43
CA SER A 642 -26.25 10.39 5.56
C SER A 642 -25.62 11.56 6.29
N PHE A 643 -24.86 11.29 7.36
CA PHE A 643 -24.08 12.30 8.07
C PHE A 643 -23.08 13.02 7.15
N PHE A 644 -22.33 12.28 6.34
CA PHE A 644 -21.37 12.88 5.41
C PHE A 644 -22.01 13.66 4.29
N ALA A 645 -23.05 13.11 3.66
CA ALA A 645 -23.80 13.80 2.60
C ALA A 645 -24.37 15.13 3.12
N TRP A 646 -24.80 15.19 4.38
CA TRP A 646 -25.34 16.40 5.01
C TRP A 646 -24.27 17.39 5.51
N LEU A 647 -23.02 16.94 5.74
CA LEU A 647 -21.93 17.72 6.34
C LEU A 647 -21.74 19.13 5.74
N PRO A 648 -21.63 19.32 4.41
CA PRO A 648 -21.38 20.65 3.84
C PRO A 648 -22.60 21.59 3.93
N PHE A 649 -23.80 21.05 4.11
CA PHE A 649 -25.05 21.82 4.15
C PHE A 649 -25.46 22.21 5.58
N GLY A 650 -25.15 21.38 6.56
CA GLY A 650 -25.48 21.60 7.96
C GLY A 650 -24.57 22.58 8.69
N LYS A 651 -24.87 22.82 9.97
CA LYS A 651 -24.03 23.61 10.88
C LYS A 651 -22.71 22.93 11.24
N ILE A 652 -22.60 21.62 11.03
CA ILE A 652 -21.37 20.84 11.22
C ILE A 652 -20.27 21.15 10.20
N LYS A 653 -20.55 21.95 9.15
CA LYS A 653 -19.53 22.46 8.22
C LYS A 653 -18.39 23.22 8.90
N HIS A 654 -18.56 23.67 10.15
CA HIS A 654 -17.49 24.28 10.95
C HIS A 654 -16.28 23.34 11.13
N ILE A 655 -16.45 22.02 11.02
CA ILE A 655 -15.34 21.05 11.00
C ILE A 655 -14.33 21.39 9.90
N ILE A 656 -14.81 21.91 8.76
CA ILE A 656 -13.98 22.31 7.60
C ILE A 656 -13.69 23.82 7.65
N ALA A 657 -14.72 24.63 7.91
CA ALA A 657 -14.62 26.08 7.81
C ALA A 657 -13.82 26.74 8.94
N ALA A 658 -13.86 26.21 10.18
CA ALA A 658 -13.20 26.85 11.31
C ALA A 658 -11.66 26.77 11.24
N PRO A 659 -11.03 25.61 10.95
CA PRO A 659 -9.58 25.56 10.76
C PRO A 659 -9.13 26.48 9.63
N LEU A 660 -9.86 26.49 8.51
CA LEU A 660 -9.51 27.25 7.33
C LEU A 660 -9.62 28.77 7.55
N THR A 661 -10.70 29.22 8.20
CA THR A 661 -10.89 30.65 8.54
C THR A 661 -9.85 31.14 9.55
N LEU A 662 -9.49 30.34 10.56
CA LEU A 662 -8.45 30.69 11.53
C LEU A 662 -7.07 30.83 10.86
N LEU A 663 -6.73 29.92 9.96
CA LEU A 663 -5.47 29.97 9.21
C LEU A 663 -5.43 31.16 8.24
N VAL A 664 -6.53 31.44 7.54
CA VAL A 664 -6.63 32.59 6.61
C VAL A 664 -6.59 33.92 7.36
N ARG A 665 -7.27 34.03 8.51
CA ARG A 665 -7.26 35.25 9.33
C ARG A 665 -5.86 35.58 9.83
N GLU A 666 -5.13 34.59 10.35
CA GLU A 666 -3.74 34.78 10.80
C GLU A 666 -2.80 35.12 9.63
N ALA A 667 -3.09 34.61 8.42
CA ALA A 667 -2.36 34.98 7.21
C ALA A 667 -2.65 36.44 6.77
N GLY A 668 -3.89 36.91 6.94
CA GLY A 668 -4.37 38.22 6.46
C GLY A 668 -4.16 39.41 7.43
N GLU A 669 -4.32 39.23 8.74
CA GLU A 669 -4.35 40.32 9.76
C GLU A 669 -3.08 41.19 9.85
N LYS A 670 -1.99 40.85 9.15
CA LYS A 670 -0.78 41.69 9.08
C LYS A 670 -0.45 42.30 7.71
N GLN A 671 -1.14 41.91 6.63
CA GLN A 671 -0.99 42.62 5.35
C GLN A 671 -1.53 44.06 5.46
N ASP A 672 -2.60 44.28 6.25
CA ASP A 672 -3.18 45.61 6.50
C ASP A 672 -2.33 46.51 7.41
N MET A 673 -1.36 45.96 8.16
CA MET A 673 -0.46 46.72 9.03
C MET A 673 0.89 47.06 8.37
N GLU A 674 1.28 46.35 7.31
CA GLU A 674 2.46 46.68 6.49
C GLU A 674 2.11 47.63 5.31
N GLY A 675 0.81 47.88 5.08
CA GLY A 675 0.30 48.85 4.10
C GLY A 675 -0.17 50.19 4.70
N ARG A 676 0.09 50.46 5.99
CA ARG A 676 -0.17 51.75 6.64
C ARG A 676 1.11 52.49 6.98
#